data_AF-A0A3B5L1G2-F1
#
_entry.id   AF-A0A3B5L1G2-F1
#
_cell.length_a   1.000
_cell.length_b   1.000
_cell.length_c   1.000
_cell.angle_alpha   90.00
_cell.angle_beta   90.00
_cell.angle_gamma   90.00
#
_symmetry.space_group_name_H-M   'P 1'
#
loop_
_entity.id
_entity.type
_entity.pdbx_description
1 polymer ?
#
loop_
_entity_poly.entity_id
_entity_poly.type
_entity_poly.pdbx_seq_one_letter_code
_entity_poly.pdbx_strand_id
1 'polypeptide(L)'
;MATPSSAALASRHARHSPQRDEQEAVQKRTFTKWINSHLAKHKPPLEVSDLFEDIKDGVKLLALLEVLSGQRLPREQGRQLKRIHWVSNIGTALKFLEGRKIKLVNIHATDIADGRPSIVLGLIWTIILYFQIEELTSNLPALQALSNSNSSVDSTASCETGSPPMKRRVNNKFQGNAKKALLRWVQCTAAKDFGIEVKDFGPSWRSGVAFQAVVHAIRPDLVDMEVVRRRNNRENLEEAFALAENELGIPRLLDPEDVDVDKPDEKSIMTYVAQFLKHYPNPQHSEGDGQQDEVLCSSLPFSQSKEERKMLRELKVFLDQLERDLLRAQAAEGSLTDKYQAFKNFHVQYEMKKKQTDQLLQPVHKEGKLSVDQALVKQAWDRLSARLLDWHIHLDKSLPGPLGMIGAWLHRAEMALREDIPLQHVHEETANVLHRKLEQHKVKLLKSLESHRQTFMQIHKDRSVNGVPVPPEQLQDMAERFNFVSTSSHSHLIKLEFWEIKYRLMAFLVLAEAKLKSWIIKYGRRDSVELLLQSYLSFVEDHRFFDQYEIIFTALKQAAEVYVKSDSSIDEAEGVSKFLTETTAQWKNLALEVRSVRSMLEEVICNWEKYSSTVASLQAWLEDAEQMLNKSESTKRDFFRNLSHWIQQHMDMNDAGNFLIETCDETVSRDLKQQLLLLNGRWRELFVKVKHYARADEVDKLRQDYQDGINTLKMFMDATNEKMTAPIQVSFLNVRAFVQDVEV
;
A
#
# COMPACT_ATOMS: atom_id res chain seq x y z
N MET A 1 63.55 -15.60 2.36
CA MET A 1 62.87 -14.30 2.39
C MET A 1 61.38 -14.56 2.57
N ALA A 2 60.86 -14.29 3.75
CA ALA A 2 59.48 -14.59 4.15
C ALA A 2 58.57 -13.39 3.91
N THR A 3 57.35 -13.67 3.44
CA THR A 3 56.25 -12.75 3.15
C THR A 3 55.57 -12.27 4.45
N PRO A 4 55.13 -11.00 4.57
CA PRO A 4 54.44 -10.53 5.77
C PRO A 4 52.91 -10.71 5.69
N SER A 5 52.44 -11.48 6.67
CA SER A 5 51.11 -11.67 7.30
C SER A 5 49.96 -10.67 7.06
N SER A 6 48.84 -11.20 6.53
CA SER A 6 47.47 -11.34 7.11
C SER A 6 46.90 -10.37 8.19
N ALA A 7 47.44 -9.18 8.43
CA ALA A 7 46.95 -8.29 9.51
C ALA A 7 46.21 -7.02 9.07
N ALA A 8 46.08 -6.73 7.76
CA ALA A 8 45.60 -5.42 7.30
C ALA A 8 44.12 -5.33 6.86
N LEU A 9 43.33 -6.42 6.92
CA LEU A 9 41.94 -6.44 6.43
C LEU A 9 40.85 -6.51 7.52
N ALA A 10 41.21 -6.50 8.80
CA ALA A 10 40.27 -6.64 9.93
C ALA A 10 39.97 -5.35 10.72
N SER A 11 40.22 -4.16 10.15
CA SER A 11 40.01 -2.87 10.85
C SER A 11 38.98 -1.96 10.16
N ARG A 12 37.79 -2.49 9.90
CA ARG A 12 36.60 -1.68 9.54
C ARG A 12 35.38 -1.98 10.42
N HIS A 13 35.58 -2.46 11.65
CA HIS A 13 34.53 -2.44 12.66
C HIS A 13 34.42 -1.04 13.26
N ALA A 14 33.21 -0.51 13.21
CA ALA A 14 32.85 0.84 13.59
C ALA A 14 33.31 1.18 15.01
N ARG A 15 33.90 2.38 15.18
CA ARG A 15 34.15 2.99 16.50
C ARG A 15 32.82 3.12 17.24
N HIS A 16 32.50 2.18 18.13
CA HIS A 16 31.40 2.29 19.07
C HIS A 16 31.92 3.08 20.28
N SER A 17 31.26 4.18 20.61
CA SER A 17 31.58 4.99 21.80
C SER A 17 30.91 4.36 23.02
N PRO A 18 31.59 4.18 24.16
CA PRO A 18 31.02 3.57 25.38
C PRO A 18 29.68 4.20 25.81
N GLN A 19 29.55 5.51 25.62
CA GLN A 19 28.35 6.29 25.93
C GLN A 19 27.11 5.89 25.12
N ARG A 20 27.28 5.35 23.91
CA ARG A 20 26.17 4.91 23.05
C ARG A 20 25.64 3.55 23.51
N ASP A 21 26.53 2.66 23.93
CA ASP A 21 26.18 1.32 24.39
C ASP A 21 25.40 1.40 25.72
N GLU A 22 25.76 2.36 26.58
CA GLU A 22 25.03 2.64 27.83
C GLU A 22 23.62 3.20 27.57
N GLN A 23 23.46 4.14 26.64
CA GLN A 23 22.12 4.64 26.25
C GLN A 23 21.25 3.54 25.61
N GLU A 24 21.83 2.66 24.79
CA GLU A 24 21.10 1.53 24.21
C GLU A 24 20.67 0.52 25.30
N ALA A 25 21.48 0.32 26.35
CA ALA A 25 21.11 -0.51 27.50
C ALA A 25 19.96 0.08 28.31
N VAL A 26 19.98 1.38 28.59
CA VAL A 26 18.89 2.10 29.28
C VAL A 26 17.59 2.06 28.47
N GLN A 27 17.66 2.30 27.15
CA GLN A 27 16.51 2.17 26.26
C GLN A 27 15.96 0.75 26.25
N LYS A 28 16.84 -0.27 26.18
CA LYS A 28 16.43 -1.68 26.23
C LYS A 28 15.64 -1.97 27.50
N ARG A 29 16.13 -1.57 28.68
CA ARG A 29 15.43 -1.77 29.97
C ARG A 29 14.08 -1.06 29.98
N THR A 30 14.06 0.22 29.66
CA THR A 30 12.85 1.06 29.68
C THR A 30 11.78 0.53 28.73
N PHE A 31 12.16 0.22 27.49
CA PHE A 31 11.23 -0.30 26.48
C PHE A 31 10.76 -1.71 26.82
N THR A 32 11.59 -2.55 27.45
CA THR A 32 11.16 -3.87 27.92
C THR A 32 10.09 -3.75 29.00
N LYS A 33 10.32 -2.93 30.03
CA LYS A 33 9.32 -2.64 31.07
C LYS A 33 8.03 -2.07 30.47
N TRP A 34 8.15 -1.18 29.49
CA TRP A 34 7.01 -0.61 28.78
C TRP A 34 6.20 -1.66 28.02
N ILE A 35 6.84 -2.52 27.23
CA ILE A 35 6.19 -3.61 26.50
C ILE A 35 5.46 -4.54 27.47
N ASN A 36 6.10 -4.94 28.56
CA ASN A 36 5.52 -5.83 29.56
C ASN A 36 4.28 -5.22 30.24
N SER A 37 4.26 -3.90 30.46
CA SER A 37 3.07 -3.20 30.99
C SER A 37 1.83 -3.31 30.10
N HIS A 38 2.01 -3.54 28.79
CA HIS A 38 0.93 -3.78 27.83
C HIS A 38 0.68 -5.27 27.63
N LEU A 39 1.71 -6.10 27.47
CA LEU A 39 1.55 -7.53 27.25
C LEU A 39 0.93 -8.26 28.44
N ALA A 40 1.04 -7.72 29.66
CA ALA A 40 0.30 -8.20 30.83
C ALA A 40 -1.23 -8.16 30.63
N LYS A 41 -1.73 -7.29 29.74
CA LYS A 41 -3.16 -7.17 29.39
C LYS A 41 -3.60 -8.11 28.27
N HIS A 42 -2.66 -8.75 27.57
CA HIS A 42 -2.96 -9.75 26.54
C HIS A 42 -3.55 -11.03 27.17
N LYS A 43 -4.35 -11.78 26.42
CA LYS A 43 -4.95 -13.04 26.87
C LYS A 43 -4.52 -14.20 25.96
N PRO A 44 -3.70 -15.17 26.43
CA PRO A 44 -3.04 -15.22 27.75
C PRO A 44 -1.94 -14.14 27.90
N PRO A 45 -1.59 -13.73 29.14
CA PRO A 45 -0.52 -12.76 29.37
C PRO A 45 0.80 -13.22 28.77
N LEU A 46 1.57 -12.28 28.23
CA LEU A 46 2.90 -12.51 27.66
C LEU A 46 3.92 -11.59 28.34
N GLU A 47 5.18 -12.01 28.31
CA GLU A 47 6.29 -11.24 28.88
C GLU A 47 7.51 -11.32 27.96
N VAL A 48 8.25 -10.21 27.88
CA VAL A 48 9.56 -10.09 27.22
C VAL A 48 10.63 -10.07 28.30
N SER A 49 11.57 -11.00 28.20
CA SER A 49 12.73 -11.12 29.09
C SER A 49 13.97 -10.45 28.49
N ASP A 50 14.28 -10.77 27.23
CA ASP A 50 15.31 -10.09 26.44
C ASP A 50 14.70 -9.54 25.15
N LEU A 51 14.53 -8.22 25.09
CA LEU A 51 13.94 -7.53 23.94
C LEU A 51 14.55 -7.92 22.58
N PHE A 52 15.85 -8.15 22.50
CA PHE A 52 16.51 -8.42 21.21
C PHE A 52 16.34 -9.86 20.76
N GLU A 53 16.12 -10.80 21.68
CA GLU A 53 15.87 -12.20 21.35
C GLU A 53 14.38 -12.51 21.23
N ASP A 54 13.57 -12.02 22.18
CA ASP A 54 12.16 -12.36 22.30
C ASP A 54 11.25 -11.75 21.22
N ILE A 55 11.76 -10.75 20.47
CA ILE A 55 11.03 -10.09 19.37
C ILE A 55 11.27 -10.74 18.02
N LYS A 56 12.29 -11.60 17.88
CA LYS A 56 12.80 -12.10 16.59
C LYS A 56 11.78 -12.93 15.82
N ASP A 57 10.88 -13.62 16.50
CA ASP A 57 9.83 -14.43 15.86
C ASP A 57 8.59 -13.65 15.42
N GLY A 58 8.52 -12.35 15.79
CA GLY A 58 7.41 -11.45 15.50
C GLY A 58 6.16 -11.68 16.33
N VAL A 59 6.09 -12.72 17.17
CA VAL A 59 4.85 -13.08 17.89
C VAL A 59 4.52 -12.06 18.98
N LYS A 60 5.51 -11.72 19.82
CA LYS A 60 5.32 -10.71 20.88
C LYS A 60 5.13 -9.31 20.30
N LEU A 61 5.74 -9.01 19.15
CA LEU A 61 5.53 -7.77 18.42
C LEU A 61 4.08 -7.63 17.92
N LEU A 62 3.54 -8.69 17.31
CA LEU A 62 2.14 -8.70 16.88
C LEU A 62 1.20 -8.58 18.08
N ALA A 63 1.42 -9.34 19.15
CA ALA A 63 0.60 -9.26 20.36
C ALA A 63 0.59 -7.86 20.99
N LEU A 64 1.75 -7.19 21.02
CA LEU A 64 1.86 -5.81 21.47
C LEU A 64 1.01 -4.87 20.61
N LEU A 65 1.11 -4.98 19.29
CA LEU A 65 0.30 -4.18 18.37
C LEU A 65 -1.19 -4.47 18.50
N GLU A 66 -1.60 -5.72 18.75
CA GLU A 66 -3.00 -6.06 19.03
C GLU A 66 -3.51 -5.36 20.30
N VAL A 67 -2.73 -5.39 21.38
CA VAL A 67 -3.10 -4.73 22.65
C VAL A 67 -3.19 -3.21 22.48
N LEU A 68 -2.23 -2.60 21.80
CA LEU A 68 -2.20 -1.15 21.59
C LEU A 68 -3.30 -0.68 20.64
N SER A 69 -3.66 -1.48 19.64
CA SER A 69 -4.61 -1.08 18.60
C SER A 69 -6.04 -1.55 18.80
N GLY A 70 -6.27 -2.53 19.68
CA GLY A 70 -7.54 -3.23 19.84
C GLY A 70 -7.93 -4.13 18.66
N GLN A 71 -7.07 -4.29 17.66
CA GLN A 71 -7.34 -5.06 16.44
C GLN A 71 -6.58 -6.40 16.46
N ARG A 72 -7.20 -7.48 15.98
CA ARG A 72 -6.53 -8.78 15.81
C ARG A 72 -5.69 -8.77 14.54
N LEU A 73 -4.46 -9.28 14.63
CA LEU A 73 -3.54 -9.32 13.50
C LEU A 73 -3.33 -10.76 13.00
N PRO A 74 -3.21 -10.98 11.68
CA PRO A 74 -2.83 -12.28 11.13
C PRO A 74 -1.50 -12.73 11.73
N ARG A 75 -1.44 -13.97 12.20
CA ARG A 75 -0.24 -14.59 12.77
C ARG A 75 -0.01 -15.93 12.10
N GLU A 76 1.21 -16.18 11.65
CA GLU A 76 1.60 -17.51 11.20
C GLU A 76 1.65 -18.46 12.41
N GLN A 77 1.03 -19.63 12.28
CA GLN A 77 0.92 -20.63 13.35
C GLN A 77 1.61 -21.92 12.94
N GLY A 78 2.37 -22.54 13.85
CA GLY A 78 3.00 -23.83 13.64
C GLY A 78 3.67 -24.38 14.89
N ARG A 79 3.87 -25.71 14.97
CA ARG A 79 4.50 -26.38 16.13
C ARG A 79 5.95 -25.92 16.37
N GLN A 80 6.66 -25.48 15.33
CA GLN A 80 7.98 -24.86 15.39
C GLN A 80 8.10 -23.75 14.33
N LEU A 81 8.25 -22.51 14.77
CA LEU A 81 8.45 -21.38 13.87
C LEU A 81 9.89 -21.39 13.33
N LYS A 82 10.04 -21.36 12.00
CA LYS A 82 11.33 -21.19 11.33
C LYS A 82 11.52 -19.72 10.97
N ARG A 83 12.76 -19.32 10.67
CA ARG A 83 13.13 -17.94 10.30
C ARG A 83 12.25 -17.33 9.20
N ILE A 84 11.78 -18.12 8.23
CA ILE A 84 10.86 -17.61 7.19
C ILE A 84 9.51 -17.16 7.78
N HIS A 85 8.98 -17.88 8.77
CA HIS A 85 7.76 -17.50 9.49
C HIS A 85 8.01 -16.27 10.37
N TRP A 86 9.21 -16.14 10.96
CA TRP A 86 9.60 -14.97 11.75
C TRP A 86 9.56 -13.69 10.89
N VAL A 87 10.21 -13.74 9.73
CA VAL A 87 10.21 -12.63 8.77
C VAL A 87 8.80 -12.33 8.26
N SER A 88 7.96 -13.35 8.05
CA SER A 88 6.54 -13.17 7.69
C SER A 88 5.76 -12.44 8.79
N ASN A 89 5.82 -12.90 10.03
CA ASN A 89 5.15 -12.28 11.19
C ASN A 89 5.59 -10.83 11.40
N ILE A 90 6.90 -10.58 11.35
CA ILE A 90 7.44 -9.22 11.42
C ILE A 90 6.96 -8.40 10.22
N GLY A 91 6.95 -8.97 9.01
CA GLY A 91 6.41 -8.34 7.81
C GLY A 91 4.95 -7.90 7.98
N THR A 92 4.12 -8.72 8.62
CA THR A 92 2.74 -8.37 8.97
C THR A 92 2.69 -7.19 9.95
N ALA A 93 3.54 -7.19 10.98
CA ALA A 93 3.63 -6.09 11.93
C ALA A 93 4.06 -4.77 11.26
N LEU A 94 5.07 -4.81 10.37
CA LEU A 94 5.55 -3.62 9.65
C LEU A 94 4.48 -3.11 8.67
N LYS A 95 3.82 -3.99 7.91
CA LYS A 95 2.71 -3.62 7.02
C LYS A 95 1.56 -2.97 7.79
N PHE A 96 1.26 -3.46 8.99
CA PHE A 96 0.25 -2.84 9.85
C PHE A 96 0.61 -1.41 10.25
N LEU A 97 1.87 -1.17 10.62
CA LEU A 97 2.37 0.18 10.94
C LEU A 97 2.33 1.11 9.71
N GLU A 98 2.76 0.61 8.54
CA GLU A 98 2.69 1.35 7.27
C GLU A 98 1.26 1.68 6.86
N GLY A 99 0.32 0.75 7.06
CA GLY A 99 -1.12 0.96 6.84
C GLY A 99 -1.69 2.08 7.70
N ARG A 100 -1.10 2.36 8.87
CA ARG A 100 -1.41 3.52 9.72
C ARG A 100 -0.63 4.79 9.36
N LYS A 101 0.01 4.81 8.18
CA LYS A 101 0.85 5.89 7.65
C LYS A 101 2.09 6.21 8.52
N ILE A 102 2.55 5.24 9.32
CA ILE A 102 3.77 5.38 10.11
C ILE A 102 4.98 5.14 9.20
N LYS A 103 5.93 6.08 9.21
CA LYS A 103 7.13 5.99 8.36
C LYS A 103 8.21 5.14 9.01
N LEU A 104 8.50 3.99 8.42
CA LEU A 104 9.55 3.07 8.86
C LEU A 104 10.83 3.31 8.04
N VAL A 105 11.65 4.29 8.45
CA VAL A 105 12.90 4.62 7.74
C VAL A 105 14.01 3.69 8.21
N ASN A 106 14.60 2.91 7.28
CA ASN A 106 15.70 1.97 7.52
C ASN A 106 15.36 0.85 8.53
N ILE A 107 14.11 0.40 8.58
CA ILE A 107 13.67 -0.72 9.41
C ILE A 107 13.16 -1.83 8.47
N HIS A 108 13.88 -2.94 8.40
CA HIS A 108 13.50 -4.09 7.56
C HIS A 108 13.21 -5.33 8.42
N ALA A 109 12.31 -6.18 7.94
CA ALA A 109 11.87 -7.37 8.69
C ALA A 109 13.01 -8.36 9.00
N THR A 110 13.96 -8.52 8.07
CA THR A 110 15.14 -9.38 8.24
C THR A 110 16.00 -8.95 9.42
N ASP A 111 16.16 -7.65 9.60
CA ASP A 111 17.03 -7.06 10.61
C ASP A 111 16.48 -7.21 12.03
N ILE A 112 15.15 -7.21 12.15
CA ILE A 112 14.44 -7.47 13.40
C ILE A 112 14.48 -8.97 13.70
N ALA A 113 14.32 -9.83 12.68
CA ALA A 113 14.48 -11.28 12.83
C ALA A 113 15.92 -11.68 13.24
N ASP A 114 16.90 -10.84 12.92
CA ASP A 114 18.29 -10.94 13.37
C ASP A 114 18.56 -10.36 14.76
N GLY A 115 17.58 -9.67 15.37
CA GLY A 115 17.72 -9.07 16.69
C GLY A 115 18.69 -7.89 16.73
N ARG A 116 18.87 -7.15 15.62
CA ARG A 116 19.83 -6.03 15.57
C ARG A 116 19.43 -4.91 16.55
N PRO A 117 20.21 -4.62 17.62
CA PRO A 117 19.79 -3.77 18.73
C PRO A 117 19.23 -2.40 18.32
N SER A 118 20.00 -1.62 17.56
CA SER A 118 19.61 -0.26 17.14
C SER A 118 18.33 -0.20 16.30
N ILE A 119 18.03 -1.26 15.54
CA ILE A 119 16.82 -1.33 14.69
C ILE A 119 15.62 -1.78 15.51
N VAL A 120 15.81 -2.76 16.40
CA VAL A 120 14.76 -3.18 17.33
C VAL A 120 14.35 -2.00 18.22
N LEU A 121 15.31 -1.29 18.84
CA LEU A 121 15.04 -0.09 19.62
C LEU A 121 14.39 1.03 18.78
N GLY A 122 14.83 1.20 17.52
CA GLY A 122 14.25 2.15 16.58
C GLY A 122 12.78 1.85 16.25
N LEU A 123 12.44 0.57 16.06
CA LEU A 123 11.07 0.13 15.82
C LEU A 123 10.19 0.35 17.05
N ILE A 124 10.62 -0.13 18.23
CA ILE A 124 9.83 0.02 19.46
C ILE A 124 9.63 1.49 19.80
N TRP A 125 10.65 2.34 19.62
CA TRP A 125 10.50 3.78 19.76
C TRP A 125 9.45 4.35 18.82
N THR A 126 9.43 3.92 17.56
CA THR A 126 8.43 4.38 16.58
C THR A 126 7.01 3.99 17.02
N ILE A 127 6.85 2.80 17.58
CA ILE A 127 5.57 2.33 18.14
C ILE A 127 5.17 3.17 19.36
N ILE A 128 6.07 3.39 20.32
CA ILE A 128 5.82 4.24 21.51
C ILE A 128 5.45 5.66 21.10
N LEU A 129 6.22 6.25 20.19
CA LEU A 129 6.01 7.60 19.71
C LEU A 129 4.60 7.76 19.13
N TYR A 130 4.15 6.80 18.33
CA TYR A 130 2.84 6.86 17.69
C TYR A 130 1.69 6.52 18.64
N PHE A 131 1.69 5.32 19.24
CA PHE A 131 0.57 4.78 20.02
C PHE A 131 0.46 5.33 21.44
N GLN A 132 1.49 6.02 21.93
CA GLN A 132 1.43 6.65 23.23
C GLN A 132 1.59 8.14 23.13
N ILE A 133 2.70 8.63 22.57
CA ILE A 133 3.02 10.06 22.70
C ILE A 133 2.20 10.92 21.74
N GLU A 134 2.18 10.59 20.44
CA GLU A 134 1.40 11.30 19.42
C GLU A 134 -0.10 11.17 19.67
N GLU A 135 -0.59 9.98 20.02
CA GLU A 135 -1.99 9.79 20.38
C GLU A 135 -2.39 10.63 21.59
N LEU A 136 -1.60 10.63 22.68
CA LEU A 136 -1.91 11.45 23.85
C LEU A 136 -1.82 12.95 23.55
N THR A 137 -0.79 13.38 22.81
CA THR A 137 -0.53 14.81 22.57
C THR A 137 -1.38 15.42 21.46
N SER A 138 -1.87 14.64 20.51
CA SER A 138 -2.85 15.10 19.51
C SER A 138 -4.23 15.38 20.13
N ASN A 139 -4.53 14.72 21.25
CA ASN A 139 -5.74 14.94 22.05
C ASN A 139 -5.63 16.14 23.02
N LEU A 140 -4.54 16.92 23.05
CA LEU A 140 -4.44 18.19 23.80
C LEU A 140 -4.90 19.38 22.92
N PRO A 141 -6.10 19.95 23.13
CA PRO A 141 -6.68 20.97 22.24
C PRO A 141 -6.02 22.34 22.35
N ALA A 142 -5.19 22.58 23.38
CA ALA A 142 -4.50 23.85 23.59
C ALA A 142 -3.43 24.19 22.52
N LEU A 143 -3.02 23.24 21.67
CA LEU A 143 -1.84 23.40 20.82
C LEU A 143 -2.11 23.61 19.32
N GLN A 144 -3.33 23.33 18.85
CA GLN A 144 -3.71 23.66 17.47
C GLN A 144 -3.93 25.16 17.27
N ALA A 145 -4.39 25.88 18.30
CA ALA A 145 -4.68 27.32 18.22
C ALA A 145 -3.42 28.20 18.05
N LEU A 146 -2.25 27.74 18.50
CA LEU A 146 -0.98 28.49 18.41
C LEU A 146 -0.07 28.03 17.27
N SER A 147 -0.44 26.97 16.54
CA SER A 147 0.37 26.46 15.41
C SER A 147 0.09 27.18 14.08
N ASN A 148 -0.94 28.03 14.02
CA ASN A 148 -1.34 28.75 12.79
C ASN A 148 -0.78 30.19 12.70
N SER A 149 0.05 30.62 13.65
CA SER A 149 0.72 31.92 13.58
C SER A 149 2.14 31.77 13.03
N ASN A 150 2.26 31.61 11.71
CA ASN A 150 3.48 31.97 10.98
C ASN A 150 3.20 33.28 10.22
N SER A 151 3.46 34.40 10.88
CA SER A 151 3.45 35.72 10.26
C SER A 151 4.66 35.90 9.34
N SER A 152 4.33 36.21 8.08
CA SER A 152 5.11 36.91 7.05
C SER A 152 6.08 37.98 7.57
N VAL A 153 7.35 37.95 7.14
CA VAL A 153 8.04 38.90 6.21
C VAL A 153 9.54 38.58 6.16
N ASP A 154 10.12 38.40 4.97
CA ASP A 154 11.15 39.31 4.42
C ASP A 154 11.73 38.83 3.07
N SER A 155 12.04 39.83 2.25
CA SER A 155 12.21 39.77 0.80
C SER A 155 13.65 39.53 0.32
N THR A 156 13.74 38.96 -0.89
CA THR A 156 14.77 39.09 -1.95
C THR A 156 16.14 39.71 -1.62
N ALA A 157 17.22 38.95 -1.85
CA ALA A 157 18.43 39.43 -2.51
C ALA A 157 19.28 38.25 -3.05
N SER A 158 19.66 38.35 -4.32
CA SER A 158 20.56 37.48 -5.07
C SER A 158 22.00 37.57 -4.57
N CYS A 159 22.75 36.47 -4.58
CA CYS A 159 24.17 36.40 -5.00
C CYS A 159 24.65 34.94 -5.06
N GLU A 160 25.28 34.57 -6.16
CA GLU A 160 26.02 33.32 -6.33
C GLU A 160 27.39 33.39 -5.64
N THR A 161 27.87 32.27 -5.07
CA THR A 161 29.25 31.75 -5.20
C THR A 161 29.48 30.46 -4.37
N GLY A 162 29.84 29.37 -5.08
CA GLY A 162 30.91 28.39 -4.79
C GLY A 162 31.07 27.62 -3.45
N SER A 163 30.74 26.31 -3.51
CA SER A 163 31.40 25.13 -2.84
C SER A 163 30.89 24.61 -1.47
N PRO A 164 31.15 23.33 -1.11
CA PRO A 164 30.43 22.09 -1.45
C PRO A 164 29.59 21.51 -0.27
N PRO A 165 28.64 20.59 -0.50
CA PRO A 165 27.68 20.21 0.55
C PRO A 165 28.24 19.17 1.52
N MET A 166 28.43 19.56 2.78
CA MET A 166 28.43 18.63 3.90
C MET A 166 27.05 17.95 4.03
N LYS A 167 27.09 16.64 4.29
CA LYS A 167 25.96 15.73 4.47
C LYS A 167 24.78 16.38 5.20
N ARG A 168 23.68 16.58 4.47
CA ARG A 168 22.40 17.04 5.01
C ARG A 168 21.88 16.03 6.05
N ARG A 169 21.77 16.47 7.31
CA ARG A 169 20.85 15.84 8.28
C ARG A 169 19.42 16.08 7.77
N VAL A 170 18.70 14.99 7.55
CA VAL A 170 17.30 15.03 7.14
C VAL A 170 16.46 15.44 8.35
N ASN A 171 15.91 16.65 8.33
CA ASN A 171 14.93 17.11 9.31
C ASN A 171 13.57 16.45 9.03
N ASN A 172 13.17 15.50 9.88
CA ASN A 172 11.81 14.94 9.90
C ASN A 172 10.82 15.94 10.51
N LYS A 173 10.04 16.62 9.67
CA LYS A 173 9.02 17.62 10.07
C LYS A 173 7.89 17.11 10.97
N PHE A 174 7.69 15.78 11.11
CA PHE A 174 6.60 15.20 11.91
C PHE A 174 6.97 14.98 13.40
N GLN A 175 8.21 14.59 13.68
CA GLN A 175 8.65 14.21 15.04
C GLN A 175 8.72 15.40 16.02
N GLY A 176 8.76 16.64 15.50
CA GLY A 176 8.88 17.86 16.30
C GLY A 176 7.61 18.23 17.07
N ASN A 177 6.42 17.83 16.60
CA ASN A 177 5.16 18.32 17.16
C ASN A 177 4.81 17.62 18.49
N ALA A 178 4.90 16.29 18.55
CA ALA A 178 4.56 15.52 19.75
C ALA A 178 5.52 15.76 20.91
N LYS A 179 6.84 15.81 20.64
CA LYS A 179 7.85 16.17 21.66
C LYS A 179 7.58 17.57 22.23
N LYS A 180 7.30 18.55 21.36
CA LYS A 180 7.00 19.93 21.78
C LYS A 180 5.71 20.02 22.58
N ALA A 181 4.69 19.24 22.21
CA ALA A 181 3.43 19.18 22.92
C ALA A 181 3.58 18.57 24.33
N LEU A 182 4.27 17.44 24.44
CA LEU A 182 4.57 16.81 25.73
C LEU A 182 5.40 17.74 26.62
N LEU A 183 6.42 18.41 26.06
CA LEU A 183 7.24 19.37 26.80
C LEU A 183 6.40 20.53 27.34
N ARG A 184 5.48 21.09 26.53
CA ARG A 184 4.57 22.15 26.99
C ARG A 184 3.65 21.67 28.10
N TRP A 185 3.11 20.45 28.00
CA TRP A 185 2.26 19.91 29.06
C TRP A 185 3.02 19.81 30.38
N VAL A 186 4.27 19.33 30.36
CA VAL A 186 5.12 19.32 31.55
C VAL A 186 5.38 20.73 32.07
N GLN A 187 5.69 21.69 31.20
CA GLN A 187 5.90 23.08 31.62
C GLN A 187 4.64 23.68 32.27
N CYS A 188 3.45 23.41 31.73
CA CYS A 188 2.20 23.87 32.36
C CYS A 188 1.92 23.17 33.70
N THR A 189 2.30 21.90 33.83
CA THR A 189 2.01 21.06 34.99
C THR A 189 3.01 21.27 36.14
N ALA A 190 4.30 21.38 35.83
CA ALA A 190 5.39 21.38 36.81
C ALA A 190 6.04 22.76 37.03
N ALA A 191 5.94 23.70 36.08
CA ALA A 191 6.73 24.93 36.11
C ALA A 191 6.04 26.14 36.74
N LYS A 192 4.70 26.20 36.73
CA LYS A 192 3.96 27.44 37.08
C LYS A 192 4.11 27.85 38.55
N ASP A 193 4.17 26.90 39.47
CA ASP A 193 4.03 27.21 40.90
C ASP A 193 5.38 27.18 41.67
N PHE A 194 6.44 26.63 41.08
CA PHE A 194 7.71 26.37 41.79
C PHE A 194 8.98 26.92 41.12
N GLY A 195 8.86 27.67 40.02
CA GLY A 195 9.99 28.29 39.31
C GLY A 195 10.94 27.31 38.63
N ILE A 196 10.46 26.10 38.31
CA ILE A 196 11.27 25.02 37.71
C ILE A 196 11.24 25.15 36.18
N GLU A 197 12.40 25.26 35.54
CA GLU A 197 12.49 25.42 34.09
C GLU A 197 12.83 24.09 33.40
N VAL A 198 11.82 23.43 32.80
CA VAL A 198 12.02 22.19 32.03
C VAL A 198 12.20 22.54 30.54
N LYS A 199 13.41 22.37 29.99
CA LYS A 199 13.76 22.75 28.60
C LYS A 199 13.81 21.59 27.62
N ASP A 200 14.01 20.38 28.13
CA ASP A 200 14.27 19.18 27.34
C ASP A 200 13.73 17.93 28.04
N PHE A 201 13.95 16.76 27.44
CA PHE A 201 13.71 15.46 28.06
C PHE A 201 15.03 14.77 28.44
N GLY A 202 16.08 15.53 28.72
CA GLY A 202 17.40 15.02 29.08
C GLY A 202 17.89 15.67 30.38
N PRO A 203 18.90 16.56 30.34
CA PRO A 203 19.47 17.17 31.55
C PRO A 203 18.48 17.84 32.50
N SER A 204 17.35 18.38 31.99
CA SER A 204 16.32 19.01 32.82
C SER A 204 15.68 18.06 33.84
N TRP A 205 15.79 16.75 33.65
CA TRP A 205 15.17 15.72 34.49
C TRP A 205 16.17 15.02 35.43
N ARG A 206 17.47 15.27 35.25
CA ARG A 206 18.55 14.59 36.00
C ARG A 206 18.42 14.77 37.52
N SER A 207 17.99 15.94 37.97
CA SER A 207 17.90 16.26 39.40
C SER A 207 16.73 15.60 40.13
N GLY A 208 15.81 14.95 39.40
CA GLY A 208 14.56 14.40 39.96
C GLY A 208 13.50 15.45 40.31
N VAL A 209 13.88 16.73 40.44
CA VAL A 209 12.97 17.83 40.82
C VAL A 209 11.80 17.99 39.84
N ALA A 210 12.04 17.80 38.53
CA ALA A 210 10.98 17.85 37.53
C ALA A 210 9.95 16.71 37.69
N PHE A 211 10.39 15.50 38.04
CA PHE A 211 9.49 14.39 38.34
C PHE A 211 8.67 14.65 39.60
N GLN A 212 9.32 15.11 40.67
CA GLN A 212 8.68 15.49 41.92
C GLN A 212 7.63 16.59 41.74
N ALA A 213 7.93 17.59 40.92
CA ALA A 213 6.98 18.66 40.60
C ALA A 213 5.75 18.16 39.82
N VAL A 214 5.92 17.19 38.91
CA VAL A 214 4.78 16.55 38.23
C VAL A 214 3.94 15.75 39.22
N VAL A 215 4.56 15.00 40.14
CA VAL A 215 3.86 14.26 41.20
C VAL A 215 3.09 15.22 42.12
N HIS A 216 3.73 16.29 42.60
CA HIS A 216 3.11 17.34 43.41
C HIS A 216 1.92 17.96 42.69
N ALA A 217 2.04 18.28 41.39
CA ALA A 217 0.96 18.89 40.64
C ALA A 217 -0.27 17.95 40.54
N ILE A 218 -0.05 16.64 40.44
CA ILE A 218 -1.12 15.63 40.42
C ILE A 218 -1.75 15.45 41.79
N ARG A 219 -0.93 15.39 42.84
CA ARG A 219 -1.36 15.22 44.22
C ARG A 219 -0.43 15.99 45.18
N PRO A 220 -0.80 17.23 45.59
CA PRO A 220 0.06 18.10 46.38
C PRO A 220 0.45 17.55 47.76
N ASP A 221 -0.39 16.71 48.37
CA ASP A 221 -0.15 16.12 49.69
C ASP A 221 0.99 15.09 49.74
N LEU A 222 1.46 14.61 48.58
CA LEU A 222 2.51 13.59 48.52
C LEU A 222 3.94 14.12 48.58
N VAL A 223 4.16 15.39 48.23
CA VAL A 223 5.50 15.93 47.98
C VAL A 223 5.66 17.28 48.68
N ASP A 224 6.75 17.45 49.42
CA ASP A 224 7.17 18.76 49.90
C ASP A 224 8.30 19.31 49.02
N MET A 225 7.97 20.30 48.19
CA MET A 225 8.92 20.89 47.24
C MET A 225 10.07 21.65 47.91
N GLU A 226 9.94 22.10 49.17
CA GLU A 226 11.04 22.75 49.89
C GLU A 226 12.12 21.74 50.31
N VAL A 227 11.71 20.52 50.64
CA VAL A 227 12.63 19.43 50.98
C VAL A 227 13.30 18.87 49.72
N VAL A 228 12.54 18.70 48.64
CA VAL A 228 13.04 18.20 47.34
C VAL A 228 14.20 19.04 46.81
N ARG A 229 14.15 20.37 46.96
CA ARG A 229 15.23 21.27 46.50
C ARG A 229 16.57 21.09 47.25
N ARG A 230 16.55 20.49 48.44
CA ARG A 230 17.73 20.30 49.30
C ARG A 230 18.29 18.87 49.26
N ARG A 231 17.54 17.92 48.71
CA ARG A 231 17.92 16.51 48.56
C ARG A 231 18.81 16.28 47.35
N ASN A 232 19.54 15.16 47.34
CA ASN A 232 20.36 14.79 46.19
C ASN A 232 19.50 14.22 45.05
N ASN A 233 20.07 14.18 43.83
CA ASN A 233 19.36 13.73 42.62
C ASN A 233 18.79 12.31 42.78
N ARG A 234 19.57 11.40 43.37
CA ARG A 234 19.24 9.98 43.46
C ARG A 234 18.05 9.74 44.38
N GLU A 235 18.02 10.40 45.53
CA GLU A 235 16.90 10.39 46.47
C GLU A 235 15.63 10.96 45.84
N ASN A 236 15.74 12.11 45.17
CA ASN A 236 14.60 12.74 44.50
C ASN A 236 13.99 11.84 43.42
N LEU A 237 14.82 11.16 42.63
CA LEU A 237 14.38 10.24 41.58
C LEU A 237 13.73 8.98 42.18
N GLU A 238 14.35 8.37 43.19
CA GLU A 238 13.83 7.16 43.83
C GLU A 238 12.46 7.41 44.47
N GLU A 239 12.33 8.51 45.21
CA GLU A 239 11.06 8.89 45.84
C GLU A 239 9.99 9.22 44.79
N ALA A 240 10.32 9.96 43.73
CA ALA A 240 9.35 10.29 42.68
C ALA A 240 8.83 9.03 41.97
N PHE A 241 9.70 8.06 41.68
CA PHE A 241 9.32 6.81 41.04
C PHE A 241 8.52 5.90 41.98
N ALA A 242 8.88 5.86 43.27
CA ALA A 242 8.14 5.13 44.29
C ALA A 242 6.73 5.70 44.51
N LEU A 243 6.60 7.03 44.60
CA LEU A 243 5.29 7.70 44.71
C LEU A 243 4.44 7.46 43.45
N ALA A 244 5.05 7.55 42.26
CA ALA A 244 4.34 7.28 41.02
C ALA A 244 3.76 5.85 40.96
N GLU A 245 4.52 4.85 41.42
CA GLU A 245 4.08 3.45 41.42
C GLU A 245 3.06 3.16 42.52
N ASN A 246 3.37 3.53 43.78
CA ASN A 246 2.57 3.15 44.95
C ASN A 246 1.30 4.00 45.11
N GLU A 247 1.37 5.30 44.78
CA GLU A 247 0.30 6.26 45.07
C GLU A 247 -0.50 6.70 43.82
N LEU A 248 0.14 6.68 42.65
CA LEU A 248 -0.45 7.11 41.37
C LEU A 248 -0.73 5.95 40.40
N GLY A 249 -0.30 4.72 40.71
CA GLY A 249 -0.52 3.54 39.88
C GLY A 249 0.17 3.61 38.50
N ILE A 250 1.25 4.38 38.39
CA ILE A 250 2.07 4.52 37.19
C ILE A 250 3.27 3.56 37.29
N PRO A 251 3.37 2.52 36.44
CA PRO A 251 4.43 1.52 36.52
C PRO A 251 5.82 2.15 36.39
N ARG A 252 6.76 1.78 37.28
CA ARG A 252 8.14 2.28 37.24
C ARG A 252 8.89 1.78 36.02
N LEU A 253 9.16 2.66 35.04
CA LEU A 253 9.90 2.31 33.82
C LEU A 253 11.39 2.66 33.86
N LEU A 254 11.78 3.59 34.74
CA LEU A 254 13.15 4.08 34.88
C LEU A 254 13.71 3.76 36.26
N ASP A 255 15.02 3.60 36.33
CA ASP A 255 15.76 3.49 37.59
C ASP A 255 16.57 4.77 37.81
N PRO A 256 16.76 5.24 39.06
CA PRO A 256 17.45 6.51 39.33
C PRO A 256 18.86 6.59 38.75
N GLU A 257 19.56 5.46 38.68
CA GLU A 257 20.89 5.36 38.05
C GLU A 257 20.88 5.56 36.53
N ASP A 258 19.75 5.31 35.86
CA ASP A 258 19.58 5.51 34.42
C ASP A 258 19.36 6.99 34.06
N VAL A 259 18.97 7.80 35.04
CA VAL A 259 18.62 9.22 34.87
C VAL A 259 19.67 10.14 35.49
N ASP A 260 20.33 9.76 36.58
CA ASP A 260 21.40 10.53 37.23
C ASP A 260 22.75 10.38 36.51
N VAL A 261 22.77 10.69 35.22
CA VAL A 261 23.93 10.68 34.32
C VAL A 261 24.04 12.01 33.58
N ASP A 262 25.20 12.32 33.01
CA ASP A 262 25.42 13.64 32.36
C ASP A 262 24.51 13.90 31.16
N LYS A 263 24.13 12.85 30.43
CA LYS A 263 23.23 12.93 29.28
C LYS A 263 22.20 11.80 29.31
N PRO A 264 21.12 11.97 30.08
CA PRO A 264 20.04 11.00 30.17
C PRO A 264 19.40 10.76 28.80
N ASP A 265 18.93 9.55 28.56
CA ASP A 265 18.32 9.20 27.28
C ASP A 265 16.92 9.83 27.13
N GLU A 266 16.77 10.73 26.14
CA GLU A 266 15.53 11.48 25.96
C GLU A 266 14.33 10.59 25.64
N LYS A 267 14.53 9.50 24.89
CA LYS A 267 13.42 8.61 24.51
C LYS A 267 12.87 7.87 25.73
N SER A 268 13.76 7.41 26.60
CA SER A 268 13.41 6.72 27.83
C SER A 268 12.65 7.64 28.79
N ILE A 269 13.12 8.88 28.96
CA ILE A 269 12.41 9.90 29.76
C ILE A 269 11.05 10.24 29.15
N MET A 270 10.98 10.52 27.84
CA MET A 270 9.69 10.80 27.16
C MET A 270 8.69 9.65 27.33
N THR A 271 9.16 8.40 27.22
CA THR A 271 8.31 7.20 27.39
C THR A 271 7.69 7.15 28.79
N TYR A 272 8.47 7.47 29.82
CA TYR A 272 7.99 7.47 31.19
C TYR A 272 7.09 8.66 31.50
N VAL A 273 7.47 9.87 31.11
CA VAL A 273 6.67 11.09 31.31
C VAL A 273 5.31 10.99 30.60
N ALA A 274 5.24 10.37 29.43
CA ALA A 274 3.98 10.12 28.74
C ALA A 274 3.02 9.21 29.52
N GLN A 275 3.48 8.41 30.50
CA GLN A 275 2.59 7.67 31.40
C GLN A 275 1.88 8.60 32.38
N PHE A 276 2.58 9.62 32.91
CA PHE A 276 1.95 10.63 33.77
C PHE A 276 0.84 11.36 33.02
N LEU A 277 1.10 11.82 31.79
CA LEU A 277 0.08 12.45 30.95
C LEU A 277 -1.11 11.52 30.67
N LYS A 278 -0.84 10.23 30.42
CA LYS A 278 -1.88 9.23 30.17
C LYS A 278 -2.82 9.04 31.35
N HIS A 279 -2.26 8.95 32.56
CA HIS A 279 -3.02 8.71 33.78
C HIS A 279 -3.68 10.00 34.31
N TYR A 280 -3.00 11.15 34.16
CA TYR A 280 -3.41 12.44 34.74
C TYR A 280 -3.25 13.59 33.74
N PRO A 281 -4.18 13.75 32.77
CA PRO A 281 -4.08 14.80 31.76
C PRO A 281 -4.27 16.23 32.30
N ASN A 282 -5.07 16.43 33.36
CA ASN A 282 -5.34 17.73 34.00
C ASN A 282 -5.16 17.64 35.54
N PRO A 283 -3.98 17.97 36.07
CA PRO A 283 -3.69 17.90 37.50
C PRO A 283 -4.40 18.95 38.39
N GLN A 284 -4.87 20.10 37.85
CA GLN A 284 -5.29 21.27 38.64
C GLN A 284 -6.78 21.35 39.08
N HIS A 285 -7.45 20.22 39.34
CA HIS A 285 -8.76 20.26 40.02
C HIS A 285 -8.73 19.40 41.29
N SER A 286 -8.18 19.96 42.36
CA SER A 286 -8.51 19.56 43.73
C SER A 286 -9.29 20.68 44.39
N GLU A 287 -10.37 20.29 45.07
CA GLU A 287 -11.36 21.15 45.71
C GLU A 287 -10.71 22.11 46.72
N GLY A 288 -10.94 23.41 46.55
CA GLY A 288 -10.44 24.46 47.44
C GLY A 288 -10.99 25.82 47.04
N ASP A 289 -11.78 26.39 47.95
CA ASP A 289 -12.57 27.61 47.88
C ASP A 289 -11.78 28.88 47.44
N GLY A 290 -12.46 29.85 46.83
CA GLY A 290 -11.94 31.22 46.66
C GLY A 290 -12.02 31.82 45.26
N GLN A 291 -13.03 32.66 45.04
CA GLN A 291 -13.22 33.56 43.90
C GLN A 291 -11.99 34.43 43.60
N GLN A 292 -11.48 34.35 42.37
CA GLN A 292 -11.00 35.44 41.49
C GLN A 292 -10.02 34.88 40.46
N ASP A 293 -10.53 34.42 39.31
CA ASP A 293 -9.90 34.57 37.98
C ASP A 293 -10.78 33.93 36.88
N GLU A 294 -12.06 34.31 36.85
CA GLU A 294 -13.09 33.66 36.04
C GLU A 294 -13.23 34.19 34.61
N VAL A 295 -12.28 35.02 34.11
CA VAL A 295 -12.51 35.80 32.87
C VAL A 295 -11.68 35.34 31.66
N LEU A 296 -10.71 34.44 31.81
CA LEU A 296 -9.88 33.99 30.67
C LEU A 296 -10.04 32.51 30.29
N CYS A 297 -10.77 31.72 31.08
CA CYS A 297 -10.89 30.27 30.88
C CYS A 297 -12.34 29.75 30.69
N SER A 298 -13.32 30.65 30.61
CA SER A 298 -14.75 30.35 30.45
C SER A 298 -15.21 30.22 28.98
N SER A 299 -14.32 30.40 28.01
CA SER A 299 -14.63 30.39 26.57
C SER A 299 -14.04 29.22 25.78
N LEU A 300 -13.61 28.14 26.45
CA LEU A 300 -13.10 26.92 25.80
C LEU A 300 -14.13 25.78 25.82
N PRO A 301 -14.27 24.96 24.75
CA PRO A 301 -15.22 23.85 24.65
C PRO A 301 -14.79 22.62 25.46
N PHE A 302 -14.36 22.79 26.72
CA PHE A 302 -13.87 21.70 27.58
C PHE A 302 -14.85 21.29 28.69
N SER A 303 -15.82 22.13 29.06
CA SER A 303 -16.93 21.66 29.90
C SER A 303 -17.70 20.56 29.15
N GLN A 304 -17.93 20.76 27.84
CA GLN A 304 -18.63 19.82 26.97
C GLN A 304 -18.03 18.40 27.00
N SER A 305 -16.71 18.22 27.13
CA SER A 305 -16.06 16.89 27.18
C SER A 305 -16.33 16.12 28.49
N LYS A 306 -16.41 16.81 29.64
CA LYS A 306 -16.72 16.19 30.94
C LYS A 306 -18.21 15.88 31.04
N GLU A 307 -19.06 16.79 30.57
CA GLU A 307 -20.50 16.57 30.42
C GLU A 307 -20.78 15.41 29.45
N GLU A 308 -20.12 15.33 28.31
CA GLU A 308 -20.28 14.27 27.32
C GLU A 308 -19.87 12.90 27.87
N ARG A 309 -18.74 12.80 28.57
CA ARG A 309 -18.34 11.56 29.26
C ARG A 309 -19.31 11.18 30.38
N LYS A 310 -19.94 12.15 31.04
CA LYS A 310 -20.99 11.89 32.03
C LYS A 310 -22.25 11.35 31.33
N MET A 311 -22.69 12.00 30.25
CA MET A 311 -23.84 11.58 29.43
C MET A 311 -23.64 10.17 28.85
N LEU A 312 -22.44 9.83 28.36
CA LEU A 312 -22.11 8.50 27.85
C LEU A 312 -22.21 7.44 28.96
N ARG A 313 -21.72 7.73 30.17
CA ARG A 313 -21.83 6.82 31.32
C ARG A 313 -23.29 6.63 31.77
N GLU A 314 -24.06 7.71 31.86
CA GLU A 314 -25.49 7.66 32.19
C GLU A 314 -26.28 6.87 31.14
N LEU A 315 -25.99 7.11 29.85
CA LEU A 315 -26.59 6.38 28.75
C LEU A 315 -26.25 4.89 28.83
N LYS A 316 -24.99 4.53 29.09
CA LYS A 316 -24.60 3.13 29.27
C LYS A 316 -25.36 2.46 30.41
N VAL A 317 -25.48 3.13 31.57
CA VAL A 317 -26.22 2.61 32.74
C VAL A 317 -27.70 2.43 32.40
N PHE A 318 -28.30 3.39 31.69
CA PHE A 318 -29.66 3.27 31.19
C PHE A 318 -29.82 2.05 30.27
N LEU A 319 -28.92 1.84 29.30
CA LEU A 319 -28.98 0.71 28.38
C LEU A 319 -28.83 -0.64 29.10
N ASP A 320 -27.87 -0.75 30.03
CA ASP A 320 -27.66 -1.97 30.82
C ASP A 320 -28.83 -2.23 31.79
N GLN A 321 -29.54 -1.20 32.25
CA GLN A 321 -30.77 -1.34 33.05
C GLN A 321 -31.95 -1.79 32.19
N LEU A 322 -32.14 -1.15 31.03
CA LEU A 322 -33.20 -1.47 30.09
C LEU A 322 -33.07 -2.91 29.56
N GLU A 323 -31.85 -3.37 29.29
CA GLU A 323 -31.58 -4.77 28.91
C GLU A 323 -32.00 -5.76 30.02
N ARG A 324 -31.69 -5.46 31.29
CA ARG A 324 -32.09 -6.30 32.43
C ARG A 324 -33.60 -6.33 32.63
N ASP A 325 -34.27 -5.20 32.42
CA ASP A 325 -35.73 -5.09 32.54
C ASP A 325 -36.45 -5.81 31.40
N LEU A 326 -35.91 -5.70 30.19
CA LEU A 326 -36.36 -6.45 29.02
C LEU A 326 -36.28 -7.96 29.25
N LEU A 327 -35.16 -8.47 29.77
CA LEU A 327 -35.00 -9.91 30.06
C LEU A 327 -36.02 -10.41 31.08
N ARG A 328 -36.34 -9.60 32.10
CA ARG A 328 -37.38 -9.94 33.08
C ARG A 328 -38.77 -9.97 32.44
N ALA A 329 -39.09 -8.99 31.60
CA ALA A 329 -40.37 -8.93 30.89
C ALA A 329 -40.53 -10.08 29.89
N GLN A 330 -39.44 -10.48 29.21
CA GLN A 330 -39.46 -11.60 28.28
C GLN A 330 -39.71 -12.95 28.98
N ALA A 331 -39.19 -13.12 30.21
CA ALA A 331 -39.37 -14.32 31.01
C ALA A 331 -40.75 -14.42 31.69
N ALA A 332 -41.51 -13.34 31.75
CA ALA A 332 -42.83 -13.34 32.36
C ALA A 332 -43.85 -14.18 31.56
N GLU A 333 -44.67 -14.94 32.27
CA GLU A 333 -45.81 -15.64 31.68
C GLU A 333 -46.94 -14.63 31.39
N GLY A 334 -47.58 -14.78 30.23
CA GLY A 334 -48.62 -13.86 29.77
C GLY A 334 -49.13 -14.22 28.37
N SER A 335 -50.26 -13.63 27.97
CA SER A 335 -50.80 -13.82 26.63
C SER A 335 -49.88 -13.18 25.58
N LEU A 336 -50.03 -13.57 24.30
CA LEU A 336 -49.25 -12.97 23.21
C LEU A 336 -49.47 -11.45 23.12
N THR A 337 -50.69 -10.99 23.39
CA THR A 337 -51.04 -9.56 23.45
C THR A 337 -50.28 -8.82 24.54
N ASP A 338 -50.21 -9.38 25.75
CA ASP A 338 -49.50 -8.76 26.87
C ASP A 338 -48.00 -8.68 26.60
N LYS A 339 -47.44 -9.75 26.01
CA LYS A 339 -46.03 -9.80 25.62
C LYS A 339 -45.68 -8.81 24.52
N TYR A 340 -46.56 -8.63 23.53
CA TYR A 340 -46.36 -7.65 22.46
C TYR A 340 -46.47 -6.21 22.96
N GLN A 341 -47.42 -5.93 23.86
CA GLN A 341 -47.52 -4.61 24.52
C GLN A 341 -46.28 -4.28 25.35
N ALA A 342 -45.77 -5.26 26.11
CA ALA A 342 -44.51 -5.09 26.83
C ALA A 342 -43.36 -4.76 25.86
N PHE A 343 -43.20 -5.54 24.77
CA PHE A 343 -42.20 -5.27 23.74
C PHE A 343 -42.32 -3.85 23.18
N LYS A 344 -43.52 -3.41 22.81
CA LYS A 344 -43.75 -2.06 22.26
C LYS A 344 -43.32 -0.97 23.24
N ASN A 345 -43.61 -1.13 24.53
CA ASN A 345 -43.19 -0.18 25.56
C ASN A 345 -41.65 -0.06 25.63
N PHE A 346 -40.93 -1.19 25.59
CA PHE A 346 -39.46 -1.18 25.54
C PHE A 346 -38.93 -0.59 24.22
N HIS A 347 -39.57 -0.92 23.09
CA HIS A 347 -39.19 -0.39 21.78
C HIS A 347 -39.36 1.13 21.70
N VAL A 348 -40.43 1.69 22.26
CA VAL A 348 -40.61 3.15 22.36
C VAL A 348 -39.50 3.79 23.20
N GLN A 349 -39.14 3.20 24.34
CA GLN A 349 -38.02 3.73 25.16
C GLN A 349 -36.68 3.68 24.42
N TYR A 350 -36.43 2.61 23.67
CA TYR A 350 -35.26 2.48 22.80
C TYR A 350 -35.25 3.56 21.72
N GLU A 351 -36.34 3.72 20.96
CA GLU A 351 -36.43 4.74 19.90
C GLU A 351 -36.33 6.18 20.44
N MET A 352 -36.91 6.47 21.61
CA MET A 352 -36.75 7.78 22.28
C MET A 352 -35.29 8.11 22.60
N LYS A 353 -34.45 7.09 22.85
CA LYS A 353 -33.02 7.24 23.16
C LYS A 353 -32.11 7.10 21.94
N LYS A 354 -32.62 6.62 20.82
CA LYS A 354 -31.85 6.39 19.58
C LYS A 354 -31.21 7.65 19.03
N LYS A 355 -31.98 8.73 18.86
CA LYS A 355 -31.43 10.00 18.35
C LYS A 355 -30.34 10.58 19.26
N GLN A 356 -30.52 10.48 20.58
CA GLN A 356 -29.52 10.89 21.56
C GLN A 356 -28.26 10.01 21.46
N THR A 357 -28.43 8.71 21.27
CA THR A 357 -27.34 7.74 21.16
C THR A 357 -26.56 7.93 19.85
N ASP A 358 -27.26 8.11 18.71
CA ASP A 358 -26.63 8.35 17.41
C ASP A 358 -25.79 9.62 17.40
N GLN A 359 -26.24 10.69 18.07
CA GLN A 359 -25.47 11.92 18.23
C GLN A 359 -24.21 11.71 19.08
N LEU A 360 -24.35 11.00 20.21
CA LEU A 360 -23.23 10.73 21.12
C LEU A 360 -22.23 9.69 20.58
N LEU A 361 -22.64 8.86 19.62
CA LEU A 361 -21.80 7.87 18.94
C LEU A 361 -21.19 8.41 17.63
N GLN A 362 -21.36 9.70 17.31
CA GLN A 362 -20.59 10.30 16.22
C GLN A 362 -19.10 10.29 16.57
N PRO A 363 -18.22 9.86 15.64
CA PRO A 363 -16.80 9.80 15.90
C PRO A 363 -16.25 11.21 16.17
N VAL A 364 -15.56 11.36 17.30
CA VAL A 364 -14.99 12.64 17.78
C VAL A 364 -13.98 13.22 16.78
N HIS A 365 -13.46 12.40 15.87
CA HIS A 365 -12.45 12.79 14.87
C HIS A 365 -12.85 12.37 13.46
N LYS A 366 -12.38 13.14 12.45
CA LYS A 366 -12.54 12.86 11.00
C LYS A 366 -11.97 11.50 10.54
N GLU A 367 -11.24 10.78 11.40
CA GLU A 367 -10.72 9.42 11.13
C GLU A 367 -11.72 8.29 11.46
N GLY A 368 -12.91 8.59 11.99
CA GLY A 368 -13.95 7.59 12.25
C GLY A 368 -13.74 6.73 13.51
N LYS A 369 -12.77 7.05 14.36
CA LYS A 369 -12.48 6.31 15.61
C LYS A 369 -13.36 6.80 16.77
N LEU A 370 -13.95 5.86 17.51
CA LEU A 370 -14.73 6.10 18.72
C LEU A 370 -13.80 6.17 19.94
N SER A 371 -14.16 7.00 20.94
CA SER A 371 -13.52 6.96 22.25
C SER A 371 -13.86 5.66 23.00
N VAL A 372 -13.12 5.36 24.08
CA VAL A 372 -13.39 4.17 24.91
C VAL A 372 -14.83 4.18 25.47
N ASP A 373 -15.28 5.32 25.98
CA ASP A 373 -16.64 5.48 26.51
C ASP A 373 -17.71 5.34 25.42
N GLN A 374 -17.48 5.91 24.23
CA GLN A 374 -18.36 5.74 23.08
C GLN A 374 -18.40 4.27 22.60
N ALA A 375 -17.27 3.57 22.59
CA ALA A 375 -17.22 2.16 22.22
C ALA A 375 -18.00 1.27 23.21
N LEU A 376 -17.92 1.56 24.52
CA LEU A 376 -18.70 0.85 25.54
C LEU A 376 -20.21 1.11 25.41
N VAL A 377 -20.61 2.35 25.14
CA VAL A 377 -22.02 2.69 24.86
C VAL A 377 -22.48 2.00 23.58
N LYS A 378 -21.69 2.05 22.51
CA LYS A 378 -21.99 1.36 21.25
C LYS A 378 -22.18 -0.13 21.46
N GLN A 379 -21.29 -0.77 22.22
CA GLN A 379 -21.43 -2.19 22.56
C GLN A 379 -22.70 -2.49 23.36
N ALA A 380 -23.08 -1.64 24.33
CA ALA A 380 -24.34 -1.80 25.07
C ALA A 380 -25.57 -1.59 24.17
N TRP A 381 -25.50 -0.60 23.29
CA TRP A 381 -26.54 -0.29 22.31
C TRP A 381 -26.74 -1.45 21.32
N ASP A 382 -25.67 -1.96 20.72
CA ASP A 382 -25.71 -3.07 19.77
C ASP A 382 -26.27 -4.35 20.43
N ARG A 383 -25.89 -4.62 21.69
CA ARG A 383 -26.46 -5.74 22.46
C ARG A 383 -27.97 -5.58 22.68
N LEU A 384 -28.41 -4.41 23.15
CA LEU A 384 -29.83 -4.14 23.37
C LEU A 384 -30.64 -4.20 22.06
N SER A 385 -30.09 -3.63 20.98
CA SER A 385 -30.68 -3.64 19.64
C SER A 385 -30.89 -5.07 19.14
N ALA A 386 -29.85 -5.92 19.25
CA ALA A 386 -29.94 -7.33 18.90
C ALA A 386 -30.99 -8.08 19.73
N ARG A 387 -31.05 -7.82 21.05
CA ARG A 387 -32.05 -8.43 21.94
C ARG A 387 -33.48 -8.02 21.61
N LEU A 388 -33.73 -6.74 21.33
CA LEU A 388 -35.04 -6.25 20.90
C LEU A 388 -35.45 -6.88 19.57
N LEU A 389 -34.53 -6.96 18.61
CA LEU A 389 -34.78 -7.61 17.32
C LEU A 389 -35.13 -9.10 17.49
N ASP A 390 -34.36 -9.83 18.31
CA ASP A 390 -34.62 -11.25 18.59
C ASP A 390 -35.98 -11.46 19.26
N TRP A 391 -36.36 -10.58 20.20
CA TRP A 391 -37.66 -10.64 20.85
C TRP A 391 -38.80 -10.37 19.85
N HIS A 392 -38.64 -9.36 18.98
CA HIS A 392 -39.60 -9.08 17.92
C HIS A 392 -39.78 -10.28 16.97
N ILE A 393 -38.66 -10.86 16.49
CA ILE A 393 -38.66 -12.05 15.65
C ILE A 393 -39.39 -13.21 16.33
N HIS A 394 -39.19 -13.40 17.63
CA HIS A 394 -39.85 -14.46 18.39
C HIS A 394 -41.37 -14.21 18.51
N LEU A 395 -41.79 -12.98 18.79
CA LEU A 395 -43.20 -12.60 18.87
C LEU A 395 -43.92 -12.80 17.54
N ASP A 396 -43.28 -12.39 16.44
CA ASP A 396 -43.80 -12.58 15.08
C ASP A 396 -43.88 -14.05 14.71
N LYS A 397 -42.84 -14.84 14.98
CA LYS A 397 -42.85 -16.30 14.74
C LYS A 397 -43.89 -17.05 15.56
N SER A 398 -44.28 -16.51 16.71
CA SER A 398 -45.27 -17.11 17.60
C SER A 398 -46.72 -16.84 17.17
N LEU A 399 -46.93 -16.05 16.11
CA LEU A 399 -48.25 -15.79 15.56
C LEU A 399 -48.90 -17.04 14.94
N PRO A 400 -50.23 -17.17 15.02
CA PRO A 400 -50.95 -18.35 14.56
C PRO A 400 -50.92 -18.54 13.04
N GLY A 401 -50.86 -19.81 12.61
CA GLY A 401 -50.98 -20.21 11.22
C GLY A 401 -49.92 -19.58 10.29
N PRO A 402 -50.30 -19.09 9.10
CA PRO A 402 -49.34 -18.55 8.13
C PRO A 402 -48.68 -17.23 8.60
N LEU A 403 -49.24 -16.51 9.58
CA LEU A 403 -48.66 -15.27 10.07
C LEU A 403 -47.26 -15.46 10.66
N GLY A 404 -47.01 -16.56 11.38
CA GLY A 404 -45.68 -16.84 11.93
C GLY A 404 -44.60 -16.99 10.85
N MET A 405 -44.95 -17.62 9.73
CA MET A 405 -44.07 -17.73 8.56
C MET A 405 -43.88 -16.38 7.86
N ILE A 406 -44.95 -15.60 7.75
CA ILE A 406 -44.92 -14.25 7.17
C ILE A 406 -44.02 -13.32 7.99
N GLY A 407 -44.14 -13.29 9.31
CA GLY A 407 -43.29 -12.48 10.19
C GLY A 407 -41.82 -12.89 10.10
N ALA A 408 -41.53 -14.20 10.08
CA ALA A 408 -40.17 -14.71 9.87
C ALA A 408 -39.59 -14.35 8.49
N TRP A 409 -40.42 -14.29 7.45
CA TRP A 409 -40.01 -13.82 6.13
C TRP A 409 -39.79 -12.31 6.11
N LEU A 410 -40.68 -11.53 6.74
CA LEU A 410 -40.64 -10.07 6.79
C LEU A 410 -39.35 -9.57 7.44
N HIS A 411 -38.96 -10.15 8.59
CA HIS A 411 -37.67 -9.84 9.21
C HIS A 411 -36.47 -10.13 8.31
N ARG A 412 -36.47 -11.26 7.60
CA ARG A 412 -35.38 -11.58 6.66
C ARG A 412 -35.32 -10.58 5.52
N ALA A 413 -36.48 -10.13 5.02
CA ALA A 413 -36.56 -9.13 3.97
C ALA A 413 -36.01 -7.77 4.44
N GLU A 414 -36.41 -7.31 5.62
CA GLU A 414 -35.91 -6.05 6.19
C GLU A 414 -34.42 -6.08 6.47
N MET A 415 -33.92 -7.18 7.05
CA MET A 415 -32.49 -7.36 7.28
C MET A 415 -31.71 -7.27 5.98
N ALA A 416 -32.17 -7.94 4.91
CA ALA A 416 -31.50 -7.87 3.61
C ALA A 416 -31.46 -6.44 3.05
N LEU A 417 -32.54 -5.66 3.22
CA LEU A 417 -32.61 -4.27 2.74
C LEU A 417 -31.76 -3.29 3.56
N ARG A 418 -31.56 -3.56 4.85
CA ARG A 418 -30.80 -2.73 5.79
C ARG A 418 -29.34 -3.15 5.94
N GLU A 419 -28.95 -4.27 5.36
CA GLU A 419 -27.59 -4.80 5.48
C GLU A 419 -26.62 -3.90 4.72
N ASP A 420 -25.61 -3.39 5.42
CA ASP A 420 -24.46 -2.77 4.77
C ASP A 420 -23.75 -3.80 3.89
N ILE A 421 -23.29 -3.36 2.72
CA ILE A 421 -22.53 -4.21 1.80
C ILE A 421 -21.08 -4.19 2.29
N PRO A 422 -20.54 -5.29 2.86
CA PRO A 422 -19.15 -5.33 3.25
C PRO A 422 -18.28 -5.30 1.99
N LEU A 423 -17.60 -4.18 1.75
CA LEU A 423 -16.63 -4.07 0.67
C LEU A 423 -15.36 -4.81 1.07
N GLN A 424 -15.02 -5.88 0.36
CA GLN A 424 -13.78 -6.61 0.59
C GLN A 424 -12.62 -5.89 -0.11
N HIS A 425 -11.38 -6.20 0.29
CA HIS A 425 -10.19 -5.61 -0.32
C HIS A 425 -9.98 -6.07 -1.77
N VAL A 426 -10.52 -7.23 -2.14
CA VAL A 426 -10.42 -7.82 -3.49
C VAL A 426 -11.72 -7.57 -4.25
N HIS A 427 -11.61 -6.97 -5.45
CA HIS A 427 -12.77 -6.62 -6.28
C HIS A 427 -13.58 -7.83 -6.75
N GLU A 428 -12.90 -8.94 -7.09
CA GLU A 428 -13.56 -10.17 -7.52
C GLU A 428 -14.42 -10.78 -6.41
N GLU A 429 -13.87 -10.90 -5.20
CA GLU A 429 -14.62 -11.42 -4.04
C GLU A 429 -15.82 -10.52 -3.72
N THR A 430 -15.62 -9.19 -3.78
CA THR A 430 -16.69 -8.20 -3.58
C THR A 430 -17.81 -8.38 -4.62
N ALA A 431 -17.47 -8.51 -5.91
CA ALA A 431 -18.43 -8.75 -6.98
C ALA A 431 -19.20 -10.07 -6.79
N ASN A 432 -18.53 -11.12 -6.31
CA ASN A 432 -19.15 -12.42 -6.03
C ASN A 432 -20.12 -12.37 -4.83
N VAL A 433 -19.76 -11.65 -3.76
CA VAL A 433 -20.64 -11.43 -2.61
C VAL A 433 -21.88 -10.64 -3.04
N LEU A 434 -21.69 -9.55 -3.78
CA LEU A 434 -22.77 -8.74 -4.33
C LEU A 434 -23.70 -9.54 -5.25
N HIS A 435 -23.14 -10.37 -6.13
CA HIS A 435 -23.92 -11.23 -7.01
C HIS A 435 -24.79 -12.22 -6.23
N ARG A 436 -24.24 -12.87 -5.20
CA ARG A 436 -25.01 -13.78 -4.33
C ARG A 436 -26.14 -13.04 -3.62
N LYS A 437 -25.89 -11.82 -3.12
CA LYS A 437 -26.93 -11.00 -2.47
C LYS A 437 -28.01 -10.59 -3.46
N LEU A 438 -27.62 -10.16 -4.66
CA LEU A 438 -28.53 -9.80 -5.75
C LEU A 438 -29.45 -10.97 -6.12
N GLU A 439 -28.89 -12.16 -6.33
CA GLU A 439 -29.67 -13.36 -6.65
C GLU A 439 -30.57 -13.79 -5.49
N GLN A 440 -30.09 -13.70 -4.25
CA GLN A 440 -30.93 -13.96 -3.08
C GLN A 440 -32.11 -12.99 -2.99
N HIS A 441 -31.90 -11.70 -3.27
CA HIS A 441 -32.96 -10.70 -3.27
C HIS A 441 -33.98 -10.98 -4.41
N LYS A 442 -33.51 -11.26 -5.62
CA LYS A 442 -34.38 -11.62 -6.77
C LYS A 442 -35.19 -12.88 -6.51
N VAL A 443 -34.56 -13.95 -6.02
CA VAL A 443 -35.18 -15.27 -5.90
C VAL A 443 -36.00 -15.42 -4.62
N LYS A 444 -35.50 -14.95 -3.47
CA LYS A 444 -36.14 -15.22 -2.16
C LYS A 444 -37.06 -14.10 -1.67
N LEU A 445 -36.77 -12.85 -2.03
CA LEU A 445 -37.56 -11.71 -1.58
C LEU A 445 -38.68 -11.42 -2.59
N LEU A 446 -38.35 -11.12 -3.85
CA LEU A 446 -39.34 -10.70 -4.85
C LEU A 446 -40.37 -11.79 -5.19
N LYS A 447 -39.97 -13.06 -5.33
CA LYS A 447 -40.92 -14.16 -5.64
C LYS A 447 -41.95 -14.39 -4.53
N SER A 448 -41.55 -14.21 -3.28
CA SER A 448 -42.40 -14.48 -2.12
C SER A 448 -43.22 -13.27 -1.68
N LEU A 449 -42.76 -12.04 -1.98
CA LEU A 449 -43.36 -10.78 -1.54
C LEU A 449 -44.86 -10.70 -1.86
N GLU A 450 -45.25 -10.94 -3.11
CA GLU A 450 -46.65 -10.80 -3.54
C GLU A 450 -47.57 -11.80 -2.84
N SER A 451 -47.17 -13.07 -2.79
CA SER A 451 -47.94 -14.12 -2.12
C SER A 451 -48.11 -13.84 -0.61
N HIS A 452 -47.03 -13.47 0.08
CA HIS A 452 -47.09 -13.16 1.51
C HIS A 452 -47.93 -11.90 1.78
N ARG A 453 -47.84 -10.89 0.90
CA ARG A 453 -48.64 -9.66 1.00
C ARG A 453 -50.13 -9.95 0.86
N GLN A 454 -50.53 -10.77 -0.11
CA GLN A 454 -51.95 -11.14 -0.32
C GLN A 454 -52.51 -11.91 0.88
N THR A 455 -51.79 -12.92 1.37
CA THR A 455 -52.20 -13.68 2.56
C THR A 455 -52.28 -12.77 3.80
N PHE A 456 -51.31 -11.87 3.98
CA PHE A 456 -51.31 -10.92 5.10
C PHE A 456 -52.47 -9.94 5.03
N MET A 457 -52.78 -9.35 3.86
CA MET A 457 -53.89 -8.39 3.71
C MET A 457 -55.25 -9.01 4.06
N GLN A 458 -55.47 -10.28 3.71
CA GLN A 458 -56.68 -11.01 4.08
C GLN A 458 -56.78 -11.16 5.61
N ILE A 459 -55.70 -11.63 6.25
CA ILE A 459 -55.68 -11.84 7.70
C ILE A 459 -55.76 -10.51 8.48
N HIS A 460 -55.13 -9.46 7.98
CA HIS A 460 -55.19 -8.12 8.57
C HIS A 460 -56.62 -7.58 8.62
N LYS A 461 -57.43 -7.88 7.59
CA LYS A 461 -58.87 -7.56 7.57
C LYS A 461 -59.66 -8.39 8.58
N ASP A 462 -59.35 -9.68 8.68
CA ASP A 462 -60.09 -10.63 9.51
C ASP A 462 -59.70 -10.56 11.00
N ARG A 463 -58.57 -9.92 11.34
CA ARG A 463 -57.99 -9.73 12.69
C ARG A 463 -57.80 -11.02 13.51
N SER A 464 -57.90 -12.16 12.86
CA SER A 464 -57.82 -13.48 13.48
C SER A 464 -57.35 -14.51 12.47
N VAL A 465 -56.72 -15.58 12.96
CA VAL A 465 -56.35 -16.74 12.16
C VAL A 465 -56.94 -17.97 12.80
N ASN A 466 -57.76 -18.72 12.06
CA ASN A 466 -58.45 -19.92 12.56
C ASN A 466 -59.20 -19.67 13.90
N GLY A 467 -59.80 -18.49 14.06
CA GLY A 467 -60.52 -18.09 15.28
C GLY A 467 -59.62 -17.63 16.44
N VAL A 468 -58.29 -17.67 16.31
CA VAL A 468 -57.37 -17.10 17.29
C VAL A 468 -57.20 -15.60 17.01
N PRO A 469 -57.59 -14.71 17.93
CA PRO A 469 -57.42 -13.27 17.75
C PRO A 469 -55.94 -12.91 17.76
N VAL A 470 -55.57 -11.97 16.89
CA VAL A 470 -54.19 -11.48 16.77
C VAL A 470 -54.10 -10.05 17.31
N PRO A 471 -53.03 -9.66 18.02
CA PRO A 471 -52.90 -8.29 18.52
C PRO A 471 -52.98 -7.27 17.39
N PRO A 472 -53.91 -6.29 17.43
CA PRO A 472 -54.12 -5.34 16.33
C PRO A 472 -52.91 -4.44 16.11
N GLU A 473 -52.17 -4.13 17.17
CA GLU A 473 -50.95 -3.32 17.08
C GLU A 473 -49.80 -4.06 16.41
N GLN A 474 -49.72 -5.38 16.56
CA GLN A 474 -48.73 -6.21 15.87
C GLN A 474 -49.05 -6.34 14.39
N LEU A 475 -50.34 -6.49 14.05
CA LEU A 475 -50.78 -6.45 12.66
C LEU A 475 -50.47 -5.10 11.99
N GLN A 476 -50.66 -3.99 12.70
CA GLN A 476 -50.34 -2.67 12.17
C GLN A 476 -48.82 -2.49 11.97
N ASP A 477 -48.00 -2.90 12.93
CA ASP A 477 -46.53 -2.89 12.81
C ASP A 477 -46.06 -3.69 11.59
N MET A 478 -46.55 -4.93 11.44
CA MET A 478 -46.25 -5.76 10.27
C MET A 478 -46.67 -5.10 8.95
N ALA A 479 -47.80 -4.39 8.92
CA ALA A 479 -48.28 -3.69 7.72
C ALA A 479 -47.33 -2.54 7.31
N GLU A 480 -46.85 -1.76 8.27
CA GLU A 480 -45.87 -0.68 8.05
C GLU A 480 -44.54 -1.22 7.51
N ARG A 481 -44.09 -2.34 8.08
CA ARG A 481 -42.88 -3.07 7.65
C ARG A 481 -43.03 -3.65 6.24
N PHE A 482 -44.20 -4.19 5.90
CA PHE A 482 -44.50 -4.62 4.53
C PHE A 482 -44.45 -3.47 3.53
N ASN A 483 -44.96 -2.29 3.91
CA ASN A 483 -44.89 -1.10 3.07
C ASN A 483 -43.43 -0.68 2.85
N PHE A 484 -42.60 -0.67 3.91
CA PHE A 484 -41.17 -0.39 3.80
C PHE A 484 -40.45 -1.36 2.86
N VAL A 485 -40.68 -2.68 3.00
CA VAL A 485 -40.08 -3.69 2.12
C VAL A 485 -40.53 -3.48 0.67
N SER A 486 -41.81 -3.19 0.46
CA SER A 486 -42.38 -3.01 -0.89
C SER A 486 -41.81 -1.78 -1.60
N THR A 487 -41.63 -0.66 -0.89
CA THR A 487 -41.11 0.59 -1.46
C THR A 487 -39.60 0.57 -1.63
N SER A 488 -38.87 -0.03 -0.68
CA SER A 488 -37.39 -0.01 -0.68
C SER A 488 -36.75 -1.11 -1.53
N SER A 489 -37.49 -2.19 -1.82
CA SER A 489 -36.96 -3.36 -2.54
C SER A 489 -36.45 -3.03 -3.93
N HIS A 490 -37.13 -2.16 -4.68
CA HIS A 490 -36.70 -1.81 -6.04
C HIS A 490 -35.42 -0.97 -6.03
N SER A 491 -35.35 0.07 -5.18
CA SER A 491 -34.15 0.91 -5.05
C SER A 491 -32.94 0.12 -4.55
N HIS A 492 -33.14 -0.81 -3.61
CA HIS A 492 -32.08 -1.69 -3.14
C HIS A 492 -31.57 -2.62 -4.25
N LEU A 493 -32.46 -3.14 -5.10
CA LEU A 493 -32.08 -3.96 -6.25
C LEU A 493 -31.22 -3.20 -7.24
N ILE A 494 -31.63 -1.98 -7.62
CA ILE A 494 -30.87 -1.12 -8.54
C ILE A 494 -29.47 -0.84 -7.98
N LYS A 495 -29.39 -0.56 -6.68
CA LYS A 495 -28.11 -0.36 -5.99
C LYS A 495 -27.23 -1.61 -6.07
N LEU A 496 -27.76 -2.79 -5.74
CA LEU A 496 -26.98 -4.03 -5.82
C LEU A 496 -26.50 -4.34 -7.25
N GLU A 497 -27.34 -4.15 -8.27
CA GLU A 497 -26.97 -4.38 -9.67
C GLU A 497 -25.83 -3.45 -10.12
N PHE A 498 -25.93 -2.15 -9.82
CA PHE A 498 -24.87 -1.20 -10.14
C PHE A 498 -23.54 -1.57 -9.47
N TRP A 499 -23.56 -1.80 -8.16
CA TRP A 499 -22.32 -2.11 -7.41
C TRP A 499 -21.70 -3.43 -7.85
N GLU A 500 -22.52 -4.43 -8.15
CA GLU A 500 -22.05 -5.73 -8.62
C GLU A 500 -21.29 -5.62 -9.95
N ILE A 501 -21.88 -4.94 -10.93
CA ILE A 501 -21.28 -4.78 -12.26
C ILE A 501 -20.04 -3.88 -12.16
N LYS A 502 -20.09 -2.82 -11.33
CA LYS A 502 -18.95 -1.95 -11.06
C LYS A 502 -17.73 -2.74 -10.56
N TYR A 503 -17.91 -3.55 -9.51
CA TYR A 503 -16.80 -4.34 -8.98
C TYR A 503 -16.36 -5.46 -9.92
N ARG A 504 -17.27 -6.00 -10.73
CA ARG A 504 -16.92 -6.96 -11.78
C ARG A 504 -16.01 -6.36 -12.84
N LEU A 505 -16.31 -5.14 -13.29
CA LEU A 505 -15.44 -4.42 -14.22
C LEU A 505 -14.08 -4.12 -13.60
N MET A 506 -14.04 -3.69 -12.34
CA MET A 506 -12.78 -3.46 -11.64
C MET A 506 -11.94 -4.74 -11.53
N ALA A 507 -12.56 -5.88 -11.20
CA ALA A 507 -11.89 -7.18 -11.16
C ALA A 507 -11.33 -7.57 -12.55
N PHE A 508 -12.11 -7.33 -13.60
CA PHE A 508 -11.70 -7.57 -14.99
C PHE A 508 -10.46 -6.73 -15.38
N LEU A 509 -10.44 -5.45 -15.01
CA LEU A 509 -9.29 -4.57 -15.28
C LEU A 509 -8.03 -5.01 -14.52
N VAL A 510 -8.18 -5.41 -13.25
CA VAL A 510 -7.05 -5.95 -12.47
C VAL A 510 -6.49 -7.24 -13.08
N LEU A 511 -7.36 -8.15 -13.54
CA LEU A 511 -6.96 -9.36 -14.24
C LEU A 511 -6.18 -9.03 -15.53
N ALA A 512 -6.69 -8.07 -16.30
CA ALA A 512 -6.06 -7.60 -17.52
C ALA A 512 -4.67 -7.00 -17.28
N GLU A 513 -4.53 -6.14 -16.26
CA GLU A 513 -3.22 -5.60 -15.85
C GLU A 513 -2.25 -6.69 -15.39
N ALA A 514 -2.73 -7.68 -14.64
CA ALA A 514 -1.91 -8.81 -14.20
C ALA A 514 -1.41 -9.65 -15.38
N LYS A 515 -2.29 -9.92 -16.36
CA LYS A 515 -1.92 -10.63 -17.59
C LYS A 515 -0.95 -9.84 -18.44
N LEU A 516 -1.18 -8.55 -18.62
CA LEU A 516 -0.26 -7.67 -19.33
C LEU A 516 1.15 -7.73 -18.71
N LYS A 517 1.26 -7.56 -17.39
CA LYS A 517 2.53 -7.67 -16.65
C LYS A 517 3.24 -9.01 -16.86
N SER A 518 2.50 -10.09 -17.05
CA SER A 518 3.08 -11.42 -17.32
C SER A 518 3.63 -11.58 -18.74
N TRP A 519 3.19 -10.75 -19.70
CA TRP A 519 3.65 -10.81 -21.09
C TRP A 519 4.73 -9.77 -21.45
N ILE A 520 4.78 -8.64 -20.74
CA ILE A 520 5.79 -7.57 -20.95
C ILE A 520 7.09 -7.80 -20.16
N ILE A 521 7.39 -9.05 -19.85
CA ILE A 521 8.64 -9.43 -19.17
C ILE A 521 9.82 -9.42 -20.15
N LYS A 522 11.04 -9.49 -19.62
CA LYS A 522 12.21 -9.83 -20.44
C LYS A 522 12.08 -11.26 -20.95
N TYR A 523 12.40 -11.45 -22.23
CA TYR A 523 12.07 -12.69 -22.94
C TYR A 523 13.12 -13.78 -22.79
N GLY A 524 12.68 -15.04 -22.84
CA GLY A 524 13.57 -16.20 -22.84
C GLY A 524 14.02 -16.61 -24.25
N ARG A 525 14.39 -17.88 -24.39
CA ARG A 525 14.63 -18.53 -25.69
C ARG A 525 13.34 -18.62 -26.51
N ARG A 526 13.47 -18.79 -27.82
CA ARG A 526 12.37 -18.89 -28.80
C ARG A 526 11.15 -19.67 -28.28
N ASP A 527 11.31 -20.93 -27.88
CA ASP A 527 10.20 -21.79 -27.44
C ASP A 527 9.42 -21.19 -26.26
N SER A 528 10.11 -20.50 -25.35
CA SER A 528 9.47 -19.82 -24.22
C SER A 528 8.65 -18.61 -24.66
N VAL A 529 9.11 -17.88 -25.67
CA VAL A 529 8.39 -16.74 -26.25
C VAL A 529 7.18 -17.20 -27.05
N GLU A 530 7.29 -18.32 -27.77
CA GLU A 530 6.16 -18.95 -28.46
C GLU A 530 5.06 -19.39 -27.49
N LEU A 531 5.43 -19.93 -26.31
CA LEU A 531 4.47 -20.24 -25.24
C LEU A 531 3.77 -18.98 -24.70
N LEU A 532 4.50 -17.87 -24.56
CA LEU A 532 3.90 -16.58 -24.17
C LEU A 532 2.93 -16.08 -25.24
N LEU A 533 3.27 -16.19 -26.53
CA LEU A 533 2.38 -15.83 -27.63
C LEU A 533 1.12 -16.69 -27.65
N GLN A 534 1.24 -18.00 -27.45
CA GLN A 534 0.08 -18.89 -27.31
C GLN A 534 -0.79 -18.50 -26.11
N SER A 535 -0.19 -18.19 -24.96
CA SER A 535 -0.93 -17.70 -23.79
C SER A 535 -1.66 -16.39 -24.08
N TYR A 536 -1.06 -15.49 -24.88
CA TYR A 536 -1.69 -14.24 -25.30
C TYR A 536 -2.88 -14.52 -26.22
N LEU A 537 -2.69 -15.32 -27.28
CA LEU A 537 -3.74 -15.64 -28.26
C LEU A 537 -4.92 -16.31 -27.59
N SER A 538 -4.68 -17.28 -26.70
CA SER A 538 -5.76 -17.97 -26.00
C SER A 538 -6.55 -17.03 -25.09
N PHE A 539 -5.87 -16.12 -24.39
CA PHE A 539 -6.55 -15.17 -23.52
C PHE A 539 -7.31 -14.09 -24.31
N VAL A 540 -6.71 -13.55 -25.38
CA VAL A 540 -7.25 -12.39 -26.10
C VAL A 540 -8.24 -12.79 -27.19
N GLU A 541 -7.88 -13.78 -28.01
CA GLU A 541 -8.66 -14.21 -29.16
C GLU A 541 -9.69 -15.28 -28.76
N ASP A 542 -9.26 -16.41 -28.19
CA ASP A 542 -10.18 -17.52 -27.89
C ASP A 542 -11.26 -17.13 -26.87
N HIS A 543 -10.88 -16.34 -25.86
CA HIS A 543 -11.83 -15.85 -24.85
C HIS A 543 -12.52 -14.54 -25.25
N ARG A 544 -12.25 -13.98 -26.43
CA ARG A 544 -12.82 -12.71 -26.91
C ARG A 544 -12.72 -11.59 -25.86
N PHE A 545 -11.51 -11.40 -25.33
CA PHE A 545 -11.25 -10.54 -24.18
C PHE A 545 -11.82 -9.12 -24.34
N PHE A 546 -11.62 -8.48 -25.49
CA PHE A 546 -12.13 -7.13 -25.74
C PHE A 546 -13.66 -7.07 -25.79
N ASP A 547 -14.31 -8.10 -26.35
CA ASP A 547 -15.78 -8.17 -26.40
C ASP A 547 -16.36 -8.31 -24.98
N GLN A 548 -15.71 -9.09 -24.12
CA GLN A 548 -16.14 -9.24 -22.72
C GLN A 548 -16.12 -7.90 -21.98
N TYR A 549 -15.07 -7.09 -22.17
CA TYR A 549 -15.04 -5.74 -21.61
C TYR A 549 -16.22 -4.90 -22.09
N GLU A 550 -16.48 -4.87 -23.41
CA GLU A 550 -17.56 -4.04 -23.97
C GLU A 550 -18.94 -4.48 -23.46
N ILE A 551 -19.16 -5.78 -23.30
CA ILE A 551 -20.39 -6.32 -22.70
C ILE A 551 -20.55 -5.83 -21.26
N ILE A 552 -19.51 -5.99 -20.42
CA ILE A 552 -19.56 -5.59 -19.00
C ILE A 552 -19.72 -4.07 -18.88
N PHE A 553 -18.98 -3.30 -19.68
CA PHE A 553 -18.98 -1.84 -19.62
C PHE A 553 -20.29 -1.24 -20.13
N THR A 554 -20.91 -1.84 -21.15
CA THR A 554 -22.24 -1.43 -21.61
C THR A 554 -23.30 -1.71 -20.56
N ALA A 555 -23.25 -2.89 -19.92
CA ALA A 555 -24.14 -3.23 -18.81
C ALA A 555 -23.95 -2.26 -17.63
N LEU A 556 -22.71 -1.87 -17.33
CA LEU A 556 -22.40 -0.90 -16.28
C LEU A 556 -23.01 0.47 -16.59
N LYS A 557 -22.88 0.97 -17.82
CA LYS A 557 -23.46 2.26 -18.23
C LYS A 557 -24.98 2.28 -18.04
N GLN A 558 -25.65 1.21 -18.47
CA GLN A 558 -27.10 1.07 -18.29
C GLN A 558 -27.49 1.03 -16.81
N ALA A 559 -26.80 0.22 -16.00
CA ALA A 559 -27.06 0.14 -14.56
C ALA A 559 -26.77 1.47 -13.84
N ALA A 560 -25.70 2.18 -14.23
CA ALA A 560 -25.34 3.48 -13.69
C ALA A 560 -26.40 4.55 -14.00
N GLU A 561 -26.94 4.56 -15.22
CA GLU A 561 -28.00 5.50 -15.60
C GLU A 561 -29.28 5.28 -14.76
N VAL A 562 -29.67 4.03 -14.56
CA VAL A 562 -30.83 3.69 -13.71
C VAL A 562 -30.55 4.05 -12.24
N TYR A 563 -29.36 3.73 -11.73
CA TYR A 563 -28.95 4.04 -10.36
C TYR A 563 -29.00 5.54 -10.05
N VAL A 564 -28.43 6.36 -10.94
CA VAL A 564 -28.41 7.82 -10.78
C VAL A 564 -29.82 8.43 -10.82
N LYS A 565 -30.71 7.86 -11.64
CA LYS A 565 -32.12 8.29 -11.69
C LYS A 565 -32.93 7.86 -10.47
N SER A 566 -32.50 6.82 -9.74
CA SER A 566 -33.26 6.16 -8.68
C SER A 566 -33.00 6.70 -7.26
N ASP A 567 -33.03 8.03 -7.07
CA ASP A 567 -32.92 8.68 -5.75
C ASP A 567 -31.47 8.78 -5.19
N SER A 568 -30.46 8.84 -6.08
CA SER A 568 -29.06 9.09 -5.68
C SER A 568 -28.80 10.57 -5.36
N SER A 569 -27.91 10.85 -4.41
CA SER A 569 -27.47 12.23 -4.14
C SER A 569 -26.67 12.81 -5.31
N ILE A 570 -26.60 14.15 -5.39
CA ILE A 570 -25.79 14.85 -6.42
C ILE A 570 -24.33 14.38 -6.37
N ASP A 571 -23.77 14.22 -5.16
CA ASP A 571 -22.40 13.76 -4.94
C ASP A 571 -22.19 12.31 -5.43
N GLU A 572 -23.18 11.43 -5.23
CA GLU A 572 -23.12 10.05 -5.74
C GLU A 572 -23.17 10.03 -7.27
N ALA A 573 -24.05 10.84 -7.87
CA ALA A 573 -24.15 10.95 -9.33
C ALA A 573 -22.86 11.46 -9.97
N GLU A 574 -22.23 12.49 -9.38
CA GLU A 574 -20.93 12.99 -9.81
C GLU A 574 -19.84 11.92 -9.66
N GLY A 575 -19.83 11.21 -8.52
CA GLY A 575 -18.91 10.11 -8.27
C GLY A 575 -19.01 8.97 -9.29
N VAL A 576 -20.24 8.60 -9.70
CA VAL A 576 -20.48 7.60 -10.74
C VAL A 576 -19.98 8.09 -12.11
N SER A 577 -20.28 9.33 -12.48
CA SER A 577 -19.84 9.93 -13.75
C SER A 577 -18.30 10.00 -13.86
N LYS A 578 -17.65 10.43 -12.77
CA LYS A 578 -16.20 10.46 -12.66
C LYS A 578 -15.60 9.07 -12.81
N PHE A 579 -16.14 8.07 -12.09
CA PHE A 579 -15.68 6.69 -12.19
C PHE A 579 -15.78 6.13 -13.62
N LEU A 580 -16.88 6.39 -14.34
CA LEU A 580 -17.05 5.95 -15.72
C LEU A 580 -16.01 6.57 -16.66
N THR A 581 -15.69 7.84 -16.45
CA THR A 581 -14.71 8.58 -17.26
C THR A 581 -13.29 8.08 -16.99
N GLU A 582 -12.91 7.91 -15.72
CA GLU A 582 -11.61 7.36 -15.31
C GLU A 582 -11.43 5.94 -15.83
N THR A 583 -12.46 5.10 -15.72
CA THR A 583 -12.43 3.72 -16.21
C THR A 583 -12.27 3.66 -17.73
N THR A 584 -12.95 4.54 -18.47
CA THR A 584 -12.80 4.65 -19.93
C THR A 584 -11.37 5.02 -20.32
N ALA A 585 -10.75 5.96 -19.60
CA ALA A 585 -9.37 6.37 -19.85
C ALA A 585 -8.37 5.24 -19.51
N GLN A 586 -8.56 4.56 -18.38
CA GLN A 586 -7.75 3.40 -17.97
C GLN A 586 -7.82 2.29 -19.02
N TRP A 587 -9.03 1.93 -19.47
CA TRP A 587 -9.22 0.91 -20.49
C TRP A 587 -8.56 1.29 -21.81
N LYS A 588 -8.67 2.54 -22.25
CA LYS A 588 -8.06 2.98 -23.51
C LYS A 588 -6.54 2.72 -23.50
N ASN A 589 -5.85 3.05 -22.41
CA ASN A 589 -4.41 2.83 -22.28
C ASN A 589 -4.10 1.33 -22.19
N LEU A 590 -4.79 0.61 -21.29
CA LEU A 590 -4.59 -0.82 -21.09
C LEU A 590 -4.83 -1.62 -22.38
N ALA A 591 -5.86 -1.29 -23.12
CA ALA A 591 -6.22 -1.96 -24.37
C ALA A 591 -5.23 -1.65 -25.50
N LEU A 592 -4.52 -0.51 -25.48
CA LEU A 592 -3.42 -0.24 -26.40
C LEU A 592 -2.20 -1.08 -26.06
N GLU A 593 -1.82 -1.14 -24.78
CA GLU A 593 -0.68 -1.95 -24.32
C GLU A 593 -0.92 -3.44 -24.54
N VAL A 594 -2.11 -3.96 -24.27
CA VAL A 594 -2.44 -5.36 -24.56
C VAL A 594 -2.33 -5.65 -26.05
N ARG A 595 -2.79 -4.75 -26.94
CA ARG A 595 -2.65 -4.96 -28.39
C ARG A 595 -1.21 -4.95 -28.88
N SER A 596 -0.33 -4.16 -28.25
CA SER A 596 1.08 -4.09 -28.68
C SER A 596 1.90 -5.33 -28.29
N VAL A 597 1.48 -6.07 -27.26
CA VAL A 597 2.14 -7.32 -26.81
C VAL A 597 2.32 -8.31 -27.96
N ARG A 598 1.27 -8.53 -28.77
CA ARG A 598 1.34 -9.46 -29.91
C ARG A 598 2.49 -9.12 -30.85
N SER A 599 2.56 -7.86 -31.28
CA SER A 599 3.57 -7.38 -32.22
C SER A 599 4.97 -7.58 -31.66
N MET A 600 5.18 -7.28 -30.38
CA MET A 600 6.46 -7.45 -29.70
C MET A 600 6.87 -8.93 -29.63
N LEU A 601 5.95 -9.83 -29.28
CA LEU A 601 6.22 -11.27 -29.20
C LEU A 601 6.55 -11.85 -30.59
N GLU A 602 5.76 -11.49 -31.61
CA GLU A 602 6.01 -11.90 -33.00
C GLU A 602 7.36 -11.37 -33.52
N GLU A 603 7.71 -10.12 -33.18
CA GLU A 603 9.00 -9.53 -33.55
C GLU A 603 10.19 -10.24 -32.89
N VAL A 604 10.08 -10.62 -31.61
CA VAL A 604 11.12 -11.40 -30.93
C VAL A 604 11.29 -12.78 -31.55
N ILE A 605 10.19 -13.46 -31.90
CA ILE A 605 10.24 -14.76 -32.56
C ILE A 605 10.91 -14.63 -33.94
N CYS A 606 10.51 -13.64 -34.73
CA CYS A 606 11.11 -13.37 -36.04
C CYS A 606 12.63 -13.09 -35.93
N ASN A 607 13.06 -12.30 -34.95
CA ASN A 607 14.48 -12.06 -34.70
C ASN A 607 15.23 -13.33 -34.26
N TRP A 608 14.61 -14.22 -33.48
CA TRP A 608 15.18 -15.53 -33.16
C TRP A 608 15.36 -16.41 -34.40
N GLU A 609 14.38 -16.43 -35.31
CA GLU A 609 14.46 -17.16 -36.58
C GLU A 609 15.56 -16.61 -37.48
N LYS A 610 15.61 -15.28 -37.64
CA LYS A 610 16.65 -14.59 -38.41
C LYS A 610 18.04 -14.83 -37.82
N TYR A 611 18.20 -14.70 -36.50
CA TYR A 611 19.48 -14.96 -35.82
C TYR A 611 19.92 -16.41 -35.99
N SER A 612 19.03 -17.37 -35.74
CA SER A 612 19.38 -18.80 -35.78
C SER A 612 19.75 -19.26 -37.19
N SER A 613 19.01 -18.81 -38.21
CA SER A 613 19.27 -19.14 -39.61
C SER A 613 20.58 -18.50 -40.12
N THR A 614 20.82 -17.22 -39.82
CA THR A 614 22.05 -16.51 -40.22
C THR A 614 23.29 -17.05 -39.51
N VAL A 615 23.19 -17.39 -38.21
CA VAL A 615 24.28 -18.05 -37.48
C VAL A 615 24.64 -19.38 -38.13
N ALA A 616 23.64 -20.23 -38.42
CA ALA A 616 23.88 -21.55 -38.98
C ALA A 616 24.53 -21.48 -40.37
N SER A 617 24.03 -20.60 -41.25
CA SER A 617 24.60 -20.40 -42.59
C SER A 617 26.01 -19.80 -42.54
N LEU A 618 26.23 -18.79 -41.69
CA LEU A 618 27.51 -18.11 -41.57
C LEU A 618 28.58 -19.00 -40.93
N GLN A 619 28.22 -19.83 -39.95
CA GLN A 619 29.14 -20.80 -39.35
C GLN A 619 29.64 -21.81 -40.38
N ALA A 620 28.72 -22.42 -41.14
CA ALA A 620 29.08 -23.37 -42.20
C ALA A 620 29.99 -22.71 -43.25
N TRP A 621 29.63 -21.50 -43.69
CA TRP A 621 30.46 -20.77 -44.66
C TRP A 621 31.83 -20.38 -44.10
N LEU A 622 31.93 -19.97 -42.84
CA LEU A 622 33.20 -19.61 -42.21
C LEU A 622 34.15 -20.82 -42.16
N GLU A 623 33.63 -22.00 -41.86
CA GLU A 623 34.42 -23.25 -41.84
C GLU A 623 34.98 -23.58 -43.23
N ASP A 624 34.15 -23.49 -44.27
CA ASP A 624 34.58 -23.69 -45.65
C ASP A 624 35.60 -22.63 -46.07
N ALA A 625 35.33 -21.37 -45.75
CA ALA A 625 36.19 -20.24 -46.11
C ALA A 625 37.58 -20.32 -45.47
N GLU A 626 37.66 -20.73 -44.20
CA GLU A 626 38.91 -20.96 -43.48
C GLU A 626 39.76 -22.05 -44.16
N GLN A 627 39.14 -23.12 -44.67
CA GLN A 627 39.83 -24.17 -45.43
C GLN A 627 40.31 -23.69 -46.81
N MET A 628 39.53 -22.83 -47.47
CA MET A 628 39.86 -22.30 -48.80
C MET A 628 41.09 -21.38 -48.79
N LEU A 629 41.45 -20.79 -47.65
CA LEU A 629 42.64 -19.94 -47.53
C LEU A 629 43.96 -20.65 -47.92
N ASN A 630 44.00 -21.98 -47.83
CA ASN A 630 45.19 -22.79 -48.14
C ASN A 630 45.20 -23.33 -49.59
N LYS A 631 44.23 -22.94 -50.43
CA LYS A 631 44.13 -23.37 -51.83
C LYS A 631 44.85 -22.40 -52.78
N SER A 632 44.81 -22.69 -54.09
CA SER A 632 45.35 -21.80 -55.12
C SER A 632 44.54 -20.51 -55.26
N GLU A 633 45.16 -19.46 -55.79
CA GLU A 633 44.52 -18.14 -55.95
C GLU A 633 43.33 -18.14 -56.91
N SER A 634 43.28 -19.03 -57.89
CA SER A 634 42.11 -19.18 -58.77
C SER A 634 40.89 -19.69 -58.00
N THR A 635 41.07 -20.76 -57.21
CA THR A 635 40.00 -21.35 -56.40
C THR A 635 39.50 -20.40 -55.32
N LYS A 636 40.38 -19.58 -54.72
CA LYS A 636 39.95 -18.53 -53.77
C LYS A 636 39.07 -17.47 -54.43
N ARG A 637 39.45 -16.98 -55.62
CA ARG A 637 38.64 -15.99 -56.35
C ARG A 637 37.24 -16.50 -56.64
N ASP A 638 37.13 -17.73 -57.11
CA ASP A 638 35.84 -18.33 -57.44
C ASP A 638 34.95 -18.48 -56.20
N PHE A 639 35.52 -18.93 -55.07
CA PHE A 639 34.77 -19.10 -53.81
C PHE A 639 34.34 -17.77 -53.20
N PHE A 640 35.23 -16.77 -53.15
CA PHE A 640 34.95 -15.47 -52.54
C PHE A 640 34.21 -14.48 -53.46
N ARG A 641 33.82 -14.89 -54.66
CA ARG A 641 33.06 -14.03 -55.59
C ARG A 641 31.78 -13.47 -54.98
N ASN A 642 31.10 -14.26 -54.13
CA ASN A 642 29.86 -13.86 -53.45
C ASN A 642 30.10 -13.30 -52.04
N LEU A 643 31.30 -12.76 -51.74
CA LEU A 643 31.62 -12.25 -50.39
C LEU A 643 30.68 -11.13 -49.93
N SER A 644 30.13 -10.32 -50.84
CA SER A 644 29.15 -9.27 -50.54
C SER A 644 27.88 -9.80 -49.88
N HIS A 645 27.38 -10.96 -50.32
CA HIS A 645 26.23 -11.63 -49.71
C HIS A 645 26.52 -12.00 -48.24
N TRP A 646 27.72 -12.52 -47.97
CA TRP A 646 28.12 -12.93 -46.62
C TRP A 646 28.39 -11.75 -45.69
N ILE A 647 28.86 -10.62 -46.23
CA ILE A 647 28.93 -9.35 -45.47
C ILE A 647 27.53 -8.96 -45.00
N GLN A 648 26.52 -9.04 -45.89
CA GLN A 648 25.14 -8.73 -45.54
C GLN A 648 24.58 -9.71 -44.49
N GLN A 649 24.81 -11.02 -44.64
CA GLN A 649 24.41 -12.03 -43.65
C GLN A 649 25.04 -11.79 -42.27
N HIS A 650 26.32 -11.38 -42.23
CA HIS A 650 27.01 -11.02 -41.00
C HIS A 650 26.40 -9.79 -40.32
N MET A 651 26.01 -8.77 -41.09
CA MET A 651 25.29 -7.60 -40.57
C MET A 651 23.92 -8.00 -40.00
N ASP A 652 23.14 -8.76 -40.77
CA ASP A 652 21.82 -9.24 -40.40
C ASP A 652 21.81 -10.07 -39.11
N MET A 653 22.84 -10.92 -38.93
CA MET A 653 23.06 -11.68 -37.69
C MET A 653 23.31 -10.76 -36.49
N ASN A 654 24.13 -9.72 -36.66
CA ASN A 654 24.46 -8.80 -35.58
C ASN A 654 23.25 -7.93 -35.19
N ASP A 655 22.48 -7.45 -36.16
CA ASP A 655 21.28 -6.65 -35.91
C ASP A 655 20.24 -7.47 -35.13
N ALA A 656 19.94 -8.69 -35.59
CA ALA A 656 19.02 -9.59 -34.90
C ALA A 656 19.54 -9.97 -33.50
N GLY A 657 20.83 -10.28 -33.38
CA GLY A 657 21.45 -10.64 -32.11
C GLY A 657 21.45 -9.49 -31.10
N ASN A 658 21.71 -8.25 -31.53
CA ASN A 658 21.67 -7.06 -30.67
C ASN A 658 20.24 -6.76 -30.18
N PHE A 659 19.24 -6.86 -31.06
CA PHE A 659 17.84 -6.75 -30.68
C PHE A 659 17.45 -7.78 -29.61
N LEU A 660 17.83 -9.05 -29.82
CA LEU A 660 17.56 -10.12 -28.85
C LEU A 660 18.27 -9.87 -27.52
N ILE A 661 19.52 -9.37 -27.54
CA ILE A 661 20.26 -9.01 -26.32
C ILE A 661 19.55 -7.94 -25.50
N GLU A 662 18.91 -6.96 -26.16
CA GLU A 662 18.21 -5.88 -25.48
C GLU A 662 16.85 -6.33 -24.92
N THR A 663 16.17 -7.23 -25.61
CA THR A 663 14.79 -7.66 -25.30
C THR A 663 14.72 -8.89 -24.39
N CYS A 664 15.73 -9.76 -24.42
CA CYS A 664 15.76 -10.99 -23.63
C CYS A 664 16.28 -10.79 -22.20
N ASP A 665 16.12 -11.83 -21.37
CA ASP A 665 16.62 -11.89 -20.01
C ASP A 665 18.15 -11.95 -19.95
N GLU A 666 18.71 -11.68 -18.76
CA GLU A 666 20.17 -11.60 -18.58
C GLU A 666 20.92 -12.88 -18.95
N THR A 667 20.30 -14.05 -18.77
CA THR A 667 20.94 -15.34 -19.05
C THR A 667 21.08 -15.53 -20.55
N VAL A 668 19.99 -15.34 -21.28
CA VAL A 668 19.93 -15.43 -22.73
C VAL A 668 20.81 -14.36 -23.38
N SER A 669 20.75 -13.12 -22.90
CA SER A 669 21.55 -12.02 -23.42
C SER A 669 23.04 -12.24 -23.21
N ARG A 670 23.46 -12.87 -22.11
CA ARG A 670 24.86 -13.25 -21.91
C ARG A 670 25.33 -14.30 -22.91
N ASP A 671 24.52 -15.33 -23.13
CA ASP A 671 24.84 -16.40 -24.08
C ASP A 671 24.96 -15.86 -25.51
N LEU A 672 24.01 -15.01 -25.92
CA LEU A 672 24.03 -14.33 -27.23
C LEU A 672 25.27 -13.46 -27.40
N LYS A 673 25.65 -12.67 -26.38
CA LYS A 673 26.87 -11.85 -26.40
C LYS A 673 28.12 -12.72 -26.58
N GLN A 674 28.19 -13.85 -25.89
CA GLN A 674 29.33 -14.77 -26.00
C GLN A 674 29.42 -15.39 -27.40
N GLN A 675 28.30 -15.84 -27.96
CA GLN A 675 28.25 -16.42 -29.29
C GLN A 675 28.62 -15.41 -30.38
N LEU A 676 28.07 -14.19 -30.29
CA LEU A 676 28.41 -13.09 -31.19
C LEU A 676 29.88 -12.70 -31.08
N LEU A 677 30.45 -12.66 -29.87
CA LEU A 677 31.87 -12.36 -29.68
C LEU A 677 32.77 -13.35 -30.43
N LEU A 678 32.47 -14.65 -30.31
CA LEU A 678 33.23 -15.70 -30.99
C LEU A 678 33.08 -15.62 -32.51
N LEU A 679 31.86 -15.48 -33.02
CA LEU A 679 31.59 -15.41 -34.46
C LEU A 679 32.17 -14.14 -35.09
N ASN A 680 32.00 -12.99 -34.45
CA ASN A 680 32.59 -11.73 -34.91
C ASN A 680 34.12 -11.76 -34.87
N GLY A 681 34.70 -12.48 -33.91
CA GLY A 681 36.14 -12.75 -33.86
C GLY A 681 36.63 -13.51 -35.10
N ARG A 682 36.04 -14.70 -35.35
CA ARG A 682 36.36 -15.53 -36.53
C ARG A 682 36.17 -14.78 -37.84
N TRP A 683 35.02 -14.11 -37.99
CA TRP A 683 34.71 -13.29 -39.17
C TRP A 683 35.78 -12.23 -39.39
N ARG A 684 36.18 -11.47 -38.35
CA ARG A 684 37.19 -10.42 -38.47
C ARG A 684 38.54 -10.96 -38.93
N GLU A 685 38.99 -12.06 -38.34
CA GLU A 685 40.27 -12.70 -38.70
C GLU A 685 40.29 -13.19 -40.15
N LEU A 686 39.19 -13.79 -40.62
CA LEU A 686 39.03 -14.20 -42.01
C LEU A 686 38.95 -12.98 -42.94
N PHE A 687 38.08 -12.02 -42.62
CA PHE A 687 37.75 -10.88 -43.46
C PHE A 687 38.98 -10.04 -43.81
N VAL A 688 39.90 -9.83 -42.86
CA VAL A 688 41.17 -9.12 -43.12
C VAL A 688 41.96 -9.76 -44.27
N LYS A 689 41.88 -11.09 -44.41
CA LYS A 689 42.61 -11.87 -45.44
C LYS A 689 41.88 -11.93 -46.79
N VAL A 690 40.55 -11.71 -46.82
CA VAL A 690 39.73 -11.95 -48.02
C VAL A 690 39.00 -10.71 -48.55
N LYS A 691 39.04 -9.58 -47.82
CA LYS A 691 38.31 -8.34 -48.15
C LYS A 691 38.56 -7.79 -49.56
N HIS A 692 39.72 -8.07 -50.17
CA HIS A 692 40.02 -7.61 -51.53
C HIS A 692 39.17 -8.32 -52.59
N TYR A 693 38.67 -9.52 -52.31
CA TYR A 693 37.76 -10.23 -53.22
C TYR A 693 36.36 -9.62 -53.26
N ALA A 694 35.98 -8.78 -52.29
CA ALA A 694 34.70 -8.08 -52.29
C ALA A 694 34.51 -7.13 -53.49
N ARG A 695 35.60 -6.77 -54.17
CA ARG A 695 35.61 -5.95 -55.40
C ARG A 695 36.22 -6.70 -56.59
N ALA A 696 36.29 -8.03 -56.55
CA ALA A 696 36.96 -8.82 -57.58
C ALA A 696 36.40 -8.53 -58.99
N ASP A 697 35.07 -8.47 -59.12
CA ASP A 697 34.40 -8.21 -60.39
C ASP A 697 34.71 -6.78 -60.93
N GLU A 698 34.86 -5.78 -60.07
CA GLU A 698 35.26 -4.42 -60.47
C GLU A 698 36.73 -4.37 -60.93
N VAL A 699 37.61 -5.08 -60.23
CA VAL A 699 39.04 -5.17 -60.57
C VAL A 699 39.25 -5.93 -61.88
N ASP A 700 38.49 -7.00 -62.11
CA ASP A 700 38.58 -7.75 -63.35
C ASP A 700 37.99 -6.97 -64.53
N LYS A 701 36.91 -6.22 -64.33
CA LYS A 701 36.40 -5.27 -65.33
C LYS A 701 37.44 -4.19 -65.68
N LEU A 702 38.06 -3.56 -64.67
CA LEU A 702 39.11 -2.57 -64.88
C LEU A 702 40.34 -3.13 -65.61
N ARG A 703 40.72 -4.38 -65.32
CA ARG A 703 41.80 -5.07 -66.04
C ARG A 703 41.44 -5.34 -67.49
N GLN A 704 40.20 -5.74 -67.75
CA GLN A 704 39.71 -5.98 -69.10
C GLN A 704 39.68 -4.68 -69.91
N ASP A 705 39.12 -3.61 -69.34
CA ASP A 705 39.10 -2.27 -69.96
C ASP A 705 40.53 -1.76 -70.27
N TYR A 706 41.48 -2.00 -69.36
CA TYR A 706 42.89 -1.66 -69.58
C TYR A 706 43.52 -2.47 -70.72
N GLN A 707 43.26 -3.79 -70.77
CA GLN A 707 43.78 -4.66 -71.82
C GLN A 707 43.20 -4.31 -73.20
N ASP A 708 41.91 -3.99 -73.26
CA ASP A 708 41.24 -3.54 -74.47
C ASP A 708 41.79 -2.17 -74.94
N GLY A 709 42.09 -1.28 -73.99
CA GLY A 709 42.79 -0.02 -74.25
C GLY A 709 44.19 -0.22 -74.84
N ILE A 710 44.99 -1.14 -74.28
CA ILE A 710 46.31 -1.52 -74.83
C ILE A 710 46.18 -2.08 -76.25
N ASN A 711 45.23 -2.98 -76.48
CA ASN A 711 45.02 -3.59 -77.79
C ASN A 711 44.65 -2.52 -78.83
N THR A 712 43.79 -1.56 -78.47
CA THR A 712 43.41 -0.44 -79.31
C THR A 712 44.60 0.45 -79.67
N LEU A 713 45.43 0.80 -78.68
CA LEU A 713 46.65 1.59 -78.91
C LEU A 713 47.65 0.86 -79.82
N LYS A 714 47.79 -0.46 -79.64
CA LYS A 714 48.65 -1.29 -80.48
C LYS A 714 48.16 -1.30 -81.94
N MET A 715 46.86 -1.51 -82.16
CA MET A 715 46.26 -1.42 -83.50
C MET A 715 46.47 -0.05 -84.15
N PHE A 716 46.32 1.04 -83.38
CA PHE A 716 46.59 2.40 -83.88
C PHE A 716 48.06 2.58 -84.28
N MET A 717 48.99 2.09 -83.46
CA MET A 717 50.42 2.19 -83.72
C MET A 717 50.84 1.37 -84.95
N ASP A 718 50.30 0.15 -85.09
CA ASP A 718 50.53 -0.72 -86.25
C ASP A 718 49.99 -0.06 -87.53
N ALA A 719 48.76 0.49 -87.51
CA ALA A 719 48.18 1.21 -88.65
C ALA A 719 48.94 2.50 -89.01
N THR A 720 49.44 3.23 -88.01
CA THR A 720 50.28 4.43 -88.22
C THR A 720 51.62 4.05 -88.83
N ASN A 721 52.24 2.98 -88.35
CA ASN A 721 53.49 2.46 -88.87
C ASN A 721 53.33 1.97 -90.33
N GLU A 722 52.22 1.28 -90.64
CA GLU A 722 51.86 0.89 -92.01
C GLU A 722 51.72 2.12 -92.93
N LYS A 723 51.00 3.16 -92.48
CA LYS A 723 50.85 4.42 -93.22
C LYS A 723 52.17 5.18 -93.42
N MET A 724 53.06 5.18 -92.43
CA MET A 724 54.37 5.84 -92.51
C MET A 724 55.38 5.09 -93.38
N THR A 725 55.30 3.76 -93.42
CA THR A 725 56.21 2.92 -94.21
C THR A 725 55.67 2.60 -95.60
N ALA A 726 54.40 2.93 -95.87
CA ALA A 726 53.80 2.80 -97.19
C ALA A 726 54.52 3.73 -98.20
N PRO A 727 54.96 3.20 -99.36
CA PRO A 727 55.58 4.01 -100.39
C PRO A 727 54.55 5.00 -100.96
N ILE A 728 54.90 6.30 -100.93
CA ILE A 728 54.06 7.38 -101.45
C ILE A 728 54.17 7.37 -102.98
N GLN A 729 53.08 7.06 -103.69
CA GLN A 729 53.00 7.31 -105.13
C GLN A 729 52.72 8.79 -105.38
N VAL A 730 53.75 9.51 -105.83
CA VAL A 730 53.64 10.93 -106.19
C VAL A 730 53.42 11.05 -107.70
N SER A 731 52.26 11.56 -108.12
CA SER A 731 52.06 12.05 -109.49
C SER A 731 52.28 13.56 -109.52
N PHE A 732 52.84 14.09 -110.61
CA PHE A 732 53.16 15.52 -110.74
C PHE A 732 51.90 16.43 -110.63
N LEU A 733 50.70 15.88 -110.87
CA LEU A 733 49.44 16.60 -110.66
C LEU A 733 49.14 16.87 -109.17
N ASN A 734 49.49 15.94 -108.28
CA ASN A 734 49.11 16.00 -106.86
C ASN A 734 49.91 17.06 -106.07
N VAL A 735 51.15 17.35 -106.49
CA VAL A 735 51.98 18.41 -105.87
C VAL A 735 51.48 19.80 -106.26
N ARG A 736 50.98 19.97 -107.49
CA ARG A 736 50.46 21.26 -107.97
C ARG A 736 49.16 21.66 -107.28
N ALA A 737 48.28 20.69 -107.01
CA ALA A 737 47.03 20.91 -106.27
C ALA A 737 47.30 21.26 -104.79
N PHE A 738 48.27 20.59 -104.15
CA PHE A 738 48.64 20.88 -102.76
C PHE A 738 49.24 22.28 -102.57
N VAL A 739 50.04 22.76 -103.53
CA VAL A 739 50.60 24.13 -103.48
C VAL A 739 49.51 25.20 -103.67
N GLN A 740 48.46 24.91 -104.44
CA GLN A 740 47.34 25.85 -104.63
C GLN A 740 46.41 25.95 -103.40
N ASP A 741 46.21 24.86 -102.65
CA ASP A 741 45.38 24.85 -101.44
C ASP A 741 46.04 25.51 -100.21
N VAL A 742 47.37 25.65 -100.21
CA VAL A 742 48.12 26.27 -99.10
C VAL A 742 48.24 27.80 -99.24
N GLU A 743 47.91 28.37 -100.41
CA GLU A 743 47.98 29.82 -100.70
C GLU A 743 46.64 30.58 -100.55
N VAL A 744 45.62 30.04 -99.87
CA VAL A 744 44.37 30.75 -99.55
C VAL A 744 44.09 30.82 -98.05
#